data_AF-A0A498S6T6-F1
#
_entry.id   AF-A0A498S6T6-F1
#
_cell.length_a   1.000
_cell.length_b   1.000
_cell.length_c   1.000
_cell.angle_alpha   90.00
_cell.angle_beta   90.00
_cell.angle_gamma   90.00
#
_symmetry.space_group_name_H-M   'P 1'
#
loop_
_entity.id
_entity.type
_entity.pdbx_description
1 polymer ?
#
loop_
_entity_poly.entity_id
_entity_poly.type
_entity_poly.pdbx_seq_one_letter_code
_entity_poly.pdbx_strand_id
1 'polypeptide(L)'
;MQQTTTISSVQYNFQPSPDIYSQYGTERMGIDAATDQLRQNMSSITVSDKENGINEMHWCSPCNQCTDGSCYAYTNPAEHQLMACDSCVQQCEVSHINSFRNGECWDNYERYGLNNNIEVMQPTLFYLLTSGCISNFGKDEKGSRFVQEEFAKSSPAVRQMMFDYLFERGGFDWFSNDPHGNFIIQKIAMEAFPGIEQARIAEHVANKVVKMCSNRYGSRIMQRIFERFDFGYRVELLNKLSGSECFLAVDSCATHVMQKLFALFPPTKYSFIVIALTLSKENFKQVVQNKYGCRVIQSALEELEISACTTRYASSPNEFKAARRLLNKLLRRLTENCMEFTDHQFANYVMQHVITSEFHPEARDYIIKHSILSNVLTLSQEKFASHVVEKSLKHASPKVLHCLMSEIFDGYVKDDKGRDALDIMLFDQYGNYVVQTMINVSIDVHDDRREGDLVWLARLSERISRHESRLLRYSSGKKIIEKMKQGTSTNMFLYLTTIALVFLFNGSKASLRRVSNAQSVKHESFPYIAELHIDWPDRKIVCTASLLSRSIIITAAHCIVDEKTKEELGKVKKVIFRRDYGRSYVTWVGGEANGVLSITELDEKEGILDYALLQLVKPLPVCRVRNGRMFSIIKLPVKDIRACKWKILQPLKEFLDQCSLFGYGASEKDGPDGKLRKLTNISVWEVNGRLLIPMKDNAENIRQGRICGGDSGGPFVCMTDLGERIYGILSHSEPLLESYPSSCYGEENAFLYDVMSDVRKVLPYIQDSLAKMNKTNELIEDYERCDF
;
A
#
# COMPACT_ATOMS: atom_id res chain seq x y z
N MET A 1 -36.63 -27.99 -35.92
CA MET A 1 -37.71 -27.74 -34.94
C MET A 1 -37.33 -26.53 -34.11
N GLN A 2 -38.24 -25.58 -33.92
CA GLN A 2 -38.03 -24.34 -33.15
C GLN A 2 -38.59 -24.50 -31.73
N GLN A 3 -37.83 -24.03 -30.73
CA GLN A 3 -38.27 -23.59 -29.41
C GLN A 3 -37.27 -22.46 -29.05
N THR A 4 -37.58 -21.17 -29.02
CA THR A 4 -38.76 -20.42 -28.55
C THR A 4 -38.89 -20.42 -27.02
N THR A 5 -37.98 -19.72 -26.35
CA THR A 5 -38.05 -19.41 -24.92
C THR A 5 -38.83 -18.11 -24.69
N THR A 6 -39.92 -18.18 -23.92
CA THR A 6 -40.77 -17.04 -23.57
C THR A 6 -40.15 -16.18 -22.45
N ILE A 7 -40.34 -14.87 -22.55
CA ILE A 7 -39.92 -13.88 -21.55
C ILE A 7 -41.05 -13.73 -20.51
N SER A 8 -40.73 -13.87 -19.22
CA SER A 8 -41.63 -13.53 -18.12
C SER A 8 -41.29 -12.16 -17.55
N SER A 9 -42.28 -11.27 -17.54
CA SER A 9 -42.18 -9.91 -16.97
C SER A 9 -42.25 -9.95 -15.44
N VAL A 10 -41.33 -9.26 -14.77
CA VAL A 10 -41.40 -9.00 -13.32
C VAL A 10 -42.05 -7.64 -13.08
N GLN A 11 -43.21 -7.62 -12.43
CA GLN A 11 -43.85 -6.41 -11.93
C GLN A 11 -43.31 -6.06 -10.53
N TYR A 12 -43.01 -4.79 -10.29
CA TYR A 12 -42.71 -4.27 -8.95
C TYR A 12 -43.99 -3.75 -8.28
N ASN A 13 -44.47 -4.44 -7.25
CA ASN A 13 -45.51 -3.92 -6.36
C ASN A 13 -44.86 -3.16 -5.19
N PHE A 14 -45.21 -1.88 -5.05
CA PHE A 14 -44.98 -1.12 -3.82
C PHE A 14 -46.24 -1.16 -2.95
N GLN A 15 -46.10 -1.57 -1.69
CA GLN A 15 -47.01 -1.15 -0.62
C GLN A 15 -46.19 -0.81 0.64
N PRO A 16 -46.55 0.26 1.38
CA PRO A 16 -45.96 0.58 2.67
C PRO A 16 -46.60 -0.25 3.79
N SER A 17 -45.86 -0.46 4.89
CA SER A 17 -46.39 -1.09 6.12
C SER A 17 -46.19 -0.13 7.31
N PRO A 18 -47.11 -0.09 8.31
CA PRO A 18 -47.21 1.03 9.25
C PRO A 18 -46.67 0.74 10.66
N ASP A 19 -46.62 1.83 11.45
CA ASP A 19 -46.69 1.97 12.91
C ASP A 19 -45.70 1.24 13.84
N ILE A 20 -45.10 2.04 14.74
CA ILE A 20 -45.18 1.87 16.21
C ILE A 20 -45.15 3.28 16.85
N TYR A 21 -46.03 3.53 17.80
CA TYR A 21 -46.19 4.80 18.53
C TYR A 21 -46.01 4.58 20.05
N SER A 22 -45.81 5.69 20.78
CA SER A 22 -45.69 5.81 22.26
C SER A 22 -44.34 5.36 22.85
N GLN A 23 -43.70 6.15 23.71
CA GLN A 23 -44.18 6.48 25.05
C GLN A 23 -43.66 7.84 25.59
N TYR A 24 -44.48 8.49 26.44
CA TYR A 24 -44.24 9.73 27.21
C TYR A 24 -43.96 11.02 26.40
N GLY A 25 -44.46 12.21 26.76
CA GLY A 25 -45.39 12.60 27.82
C GLY A 25 -45.51 14.13 27.82
N THR A 26 -46.72 14.68 27.90
CA THR A 26 -46.97 16.14 27.80
C THR A 26 -46.92 16.84 29.16
N GLU A 27 -46.21 17.98 29.26
CA GLU A 27 -46.70 19.18 29.97
C GLU A 27 -45.91 20.45 29.60
N ARG A 28 -46.46 21.63 29.94
CA ARG A 28 -46.02 22.96 29.47
C ARG A 28 -45.13 23.68 30.50
N MET A 29 -44.19 24.51 30.02
CA MET A 29 -43.93 25.93 30.38
C MET A 29 -42.46 26.32 30.16
N GLY A 30 -42.19 27.59 29.83
CA GLY A 30 -40.85 28.19 29.90
C GLY A 30 -40.45 29.00 28.67
N ILE A 31 -40.42 30.32 28.83
CA ILE A 31 -39.78 31.28 27.92
C ILE A 31 -38.38 31.61 28.50
N ASP A 32 -37.45 32.06 27.64
CA ASP A 32 -36.10 32.57 27.93
C ASP A 32 -35.03 31.61 28.50
N ALA A 33 -34.01 31.30 27.68
CA ALA A 33 -32.57 31.41 27.98
C ALA A 33 -31.68 30.65 26.95
N ALA A 34 -31.38 31.25 25.78
CA ALA A 34 -30.33 30.72 24.87
C ALA A 34 -29.76 31.74 23.85
N THR A 35 -29.86 33.05 24.08
CA THR A 35 -29.47 34.08 23.09
C THR A 35 -28.15 34.79 23.40
N ASP A 36 -27.37 34.29 24.37
CA ASP A 36 -26.06 34.81 24.76
C ASP A 36 -25.00 33.69 24.77
N GLN A 37 -24.26 33.54 23.67
CA GLN A 37 -22.84 33.11 23.60
C GLN A 37 -22.34 32.81 22.14
N LEU A 38 -22.61 33.70 21.18
CA LEU A 38 -21.89 33.71 19.88
C LEU A 38 -21.40 35.13 19.47
N ARG A 39 -20.92 35.89 20.47
CA ARG A 39 -20.09 37.08 20.26
C ARG A 39 -18.79 36.96 21.06
N GLN A 40 -17.79 36.30 20.49
CA GLN A 40 -16.37 36.55 20.75
C GLN A 40 -15.49 35.85 19.71
N ASN A 41 -14.28 36.38 19.51
CA ASN A 41 -13.19 35.86 18.64
C ASN A 41 -13.33 36.07 17.12
N MET A 42 -13.29 37.34 16.69
CA MET A 42 -12.39 37.71 15.60
C MET A 42 -11.26 38.58 16.16
N SER A 43 -10.03 38.12 16.01
CA SER A 43 -8.81 38.81 16.45
C SER A 43 -8.23 39.68 15.33
N SER A 44 -8.15 40.98 15.61
CA SER A 44 -7.14 41.95 15.15
C SER A 44 -6.22 41.58 13.97
N ILE A 45 -6.30 42.37 12.89
CA ILE A 45 -5.10 42.83 12.18
C ILE A 45 -5.18 44.36 12.07
N THR A 46 -4.19 45.05 12.61
CA THR A 46 -3.99 46.50 12.48
C THR A 46 -3.06 46.80 11.31
N VAL A 47 -3.41 47.78 10.48
CA VAL A 47 -2.45 48.56 9.70
C VAL A 47 -2.62 50.01 10.09
N SER A 48 -1.52 50.64 10.46
CA SER A 48 -1.45 52.05 10.82
C SER A 48 -0.98 52.87 9.63
N ASP A 49 -1.65 53.97 9.33
CA ASP A 49 -0.99 55.11 8.69
C ASP A 49 -1.13 56.34 9.57
N LYS A 50 0.01 56.97 9.84
CA LYS A 50 0.09 58.31 10.39
C LYS A 50 0.30 59.24 9.21
N GLU A 51 -0.59 60.21 9.01
CA GLU A 51 -0.24 61.64 9.10
C GLU A 51 -1.49 62.51 8.94
N ASN A 52 -1.46 63.69 9.58
CA ASN A 52 -2.43 64.79 9.45
C ASN A 52 -3.89 64.47 9.77
N GLY A 53 -4.18 64.36 11.06
CA GLY A 53 -5.56 64.51 11.54
C GLY A 53 -5.99 65.97 11.59
N ILE A 54 -7.18 66.27 11.05
CA ILE A 54 -8.10 67.33 11.47
C ILE A 54 -9.51 66.73 11.35
N ASN A 55 -10.30 66.78 12.42
CA ASN A 55 -11.73 66.54 12.38
C ASN A 55 -12.43 67.85 12.06
N GLU A 56 -13.23 67.90 10.99
CA GLU A 56 -14.31 68.88 10.92
C GLU A 56 -15.48 68.36 10.06
N MET A 57 -16.68 68.40 10.62
CA MET A 57 -17.93 68.08 9.92
C MET A 57 -18.41 69.31 9.17
N HIS A 58 -18.62 69.22 7.86
CA HIS A 58 -19.42 70.21 7.14
C HIS A 58 -20.70 69.62 6.58
N TRP A 59 -21.81 70.25 6.99
CA TRP A 59 -23.17 69.96 6.56
C TRP A 59 -23.39 70.41 5.11
N CYS A 60 -24.12 69.61 4.33
CA CYS A 60 -24.84 70.12 3.17
C CYS A 60 -26.30 70.38 3.56
N SER A 61 -26.71 71.65 3.50
CA SER A 61 -28.12 72.05 3.56
C SER A 61 -28.73 72.06 2.14
N PRO A 62 -30.06 71.91 2.00
CA PRO A 62 -30.70 71.71 0.70
C PRO A 62 -30.92 73.02 -0.06
N CYS A 63 -30.93 72.96 -1.40
CA CYS A 63 -31.44 74.03 -2.26
C CYS A 63 -32.61 73.52 -3.11
N ASN A 64 -33.79 74.10 -2.87
CA ASN A 64 -34.98 73.93 -3.69
C ASN A 64 -34.81 74.60 -5.06
N GLN A 65 -35.48 74.07 -6.10
CA GLN A 65 -36.44 74.88 -6.87
C GLN A 65 -37.36 74.02 -7.76
N CYS A 66 -38.68 74.06 -7.43
CA CYS A 66 -39.84 73.89 -8.33
C CYS A 66 -40.11 72.49 -8.95
N THR A 67 -41.33 72.01 -9.21
CA THR A 67 -42.76 72.30 -8.84
C THR A 67 -43.57 71.17 -9.53
N ASP A 68 -44.59 70.49 -9.01
CA ASP A 68 -45.38 70.50 -7.75
C ASP A 68 -45.89 69.04 -7.51
N GLY A 69 -46.72 68.65 -6.52
CA GLY A 69 -47.53 69.37 -5.54
C GLY A 69 -48.25 68.42 -4.57
N SER A 70 -48.60 68.96 -3.39
CA SER A 70 -49.55 68.44 -2.37
C SER A 70 -49.30 67.10 -1.63
N CYS A 71 -48.89 67.27 -0.36
CA CYS A 71 -49.51 66.69 0.85
C CYS A 71 -48.94 65.45 1.59
N TYR A 72 -48.06 65.74 2.55
CA TYR A 72 -48.04 65.30 3.97
C TYR A 72 -48.71 63.96 4.40
N ALA A 73 -47.93 63.07 5.04
CA ALA A 73 -47.83 62.96 6.50
C ALA A 73 -46.77 61.92 6.97
N TYR A 74 -46.20 62.12 8.16
CA TYR A 74 -45.26 61.19 8.81
C TYR A 74 -45.99 60.06 9.57
N THR A 75 -45.51 58.82 9.47
CA THR A 75 -44.95 58.03 10.60
C THR A 75 -44.27 56.74 10.09
N ASN A 76 -43.20 56.33 10.77
CA ASN A 76 -42.57 55.01 10.70
C ASN A 76 -42.82 54.36 12.09
N PRO A 77 -43.02 53.03 12.24
CA PRO A 77 -41.97 52.07 11.94
C PRO A 77 -42.39 50.70 11.37
N ALA A 78 -41.38 50.01 10.83
CA ALA A 78 -41.22 48.56 10.67
C ALA A 78 -41.86 47.88 9.43
N GLU A 79 -40.97 47.18 8.71
CA GLU A 79 -41.20 46.06 7.78
C GLU A 79 -42.15 46.28 6.59
N HIS A 80 -41.57 46.40 5.38
CA HIS A 80 -41.86 45.44 4.30
C HIS A 80 -40.79 45.49 3.18
N GLN A 81 -40.85 44.48 2.33
CA GLN A 81 -39.85 44.08 1.32
C GLN A 81 -39.76 45.00 0.09
N LEU A 82 -38.62 44.88 -0.62
CA LEU A 82 -38.46 44.92 -2.09
C LEU A 82 -39.09 46.07 -2.90
N MET A 83 -38.24 46.87 -3.54
CA MET A 83 -38.15 46.94 -5.01
C MET A 83 -36.93 47.77 -5.45
N ALA A 84 -35.99 47.16 -6.17
CA ALA A 84 -35.03 47.92 -6.97
C ALA A 84 -35.74 48.39 -8.24
N CYS A 85 -35.62 49.67 -8.59
CA CYS A 85 -36.29 50.22 -9.76
C CYS A 85 -35.50 49.90 -11.04
N ASP A 86 -36.00 48.99 -11.87
CA ASP A 86 -35.40 48.57 -13.15
C ASP A 86 -35.13 49.73 -14.13
N SER A 87 -35.79 50.88 -13.95
CA SER A 87 -35.65 52.07 -14.81
C SER A 87 -34.26 52.73 -14.74
N CYS A 88 -33.55 52.63 -13.60
CA CYS A 88 -32.27 53.33 -13.42
C CYS A 88 -31.05 52.57 -13.94
N VAL A 89 -31.13 51.23 -14.06
CA VAL A 89 -30.01 50.42 -14.58
C VAL A 89 -29.94 50.52 -16.11
N GLN A 90 -31.09 50.51 -16.79
CA GLN A 90 -31.13 50.51 -18.26
C GLN A 90 -30.64 51.82 -18.91
N GLN A 91 -30.71 52.97 -18.24
CA GLN A 91 -30.27 54.25 -18.85
C GLN A 91 -28.76 54.54 -18.70
N CYS A 92 -28.07 53.97 -17.71
CA CYS A 92 -26.62 54.13 -17.58
C CYS A 92 -25.82 53.22 -18.51
N GLU A 93 -26.33 52.02 -18.85
CA GLU A 93 -25.59 51.09 -19.73
C GLU A 93 -25.72 51.44 -21.22
N VAL A 94 -26.87 51.95 -21.67
CA VAL A 94 -27.16 52.12 -23.12
C VAL A 94 -26.37 53.25 -23.79
N SER A 95 -25.90 54.26 -23.05
CA SER A 95 -25.21 55.43 -23.61
C SER A 95 -23.79 55.14 -24.15
N HIS A 96 -23.11 54.11 -23.63
CA HIS A 96 -21.76 53.71 -24.08
C HIS A 96 -21.73 52.54 -25.09
N ILE A 97 -22.88 51.93 -25.40
CA ILE A 97 -22.94 50.67 -26.17
C ILE A 97 -22.79 50.85 -27.70
N ASN A 98 -22.97 52.06 -28.24
CA ASN A 98 -23.04 52.27 -29.70
C ASN A 98 -21.70 52.34 -30.45
N SER A 99 -20.52 52.32 -29.81
CA SER A 99 -19.22 52.43 -30.51
C SER A 99 -18.53 51.10 -30.85
N PHE A 100 -18.99 49.96 -30.34
CA PHE A 100 -18.32 48.65 -30.51
C PHE A 100 -19.09 47.67 -31.42
N ARG A 101 -19.60 48.17 -32.55
CA ARG A 101 -19.90 47.31 -33.71
C ARG A 101 -18.67 47.27 -34.62
N ASN A 102 -18.14 46.06 -34.80
CA ASN A 102 -17.03 45.64 -35.68
C ASN A 102 -15.67 45.47 -34.99
N GLY A 103 -15.16 44.22 -34.97
CA GLY A 103 -13.73 43.87 -35.04
C GLY A 103 -12.81 44.12 -33.84
N GLU A 104 -12.86 45.30 -33.22
CA GLU A 104 -11.72 45.88 -32.48
C GLU A 104 -11.67 45.56 -30.97
N CYS A 105 -12.04 44.35 -30.56
CA CYS A 105 -12.08 44.00 -29.13
C CYS A 105 -10.70 43.68 -28.50
N TRP A 106 -9.60 43.73 -29.29
CA TRP A 106 -8.28 43.22 -28.85
C TRP A 106 -7.11 44.23 -28.91
N ASP A 107 -7.14 45.24 -29.79
CA ASP A 107 -5.97 46.12 -30.00
C ASP A 107 -5.69 47.09 -28.83
N ASN A 108 -6.62 47.24 -27.88
CA ASN A 108 -6.48 48.22 -26.79
C ASN A 108 -5.76 47.71 -25.53
N TYR A 109 -5.44 46.41 -25.40
CA TYR A 109 -4.75 45.92 -24.19
C TYR A 109 -3.29 46.40 -24.06
N GLU A 110 -2.67 46.90 -25.13
CA GLU A 110 -1.34 47.54 -25.07
C GLU A 110 -1.39 49.05 -24.75
N ARG A 111 -2.58 49.68 -24.69
CA ARG A 111 -2.72 51.12 -24.39
C ARG A 111 -3.08 51.48 -22.95
N TYR A 112 -3.32 50.49 -22.09
CA TYR A 112 -3.62 50.71 -20.66
C TYR A 112 -2.41 50.48 -19.74
N GLY A 113 -1.19 50.67 -20.27
CA GLY A 113 0.02 50.88 -19.47
C GLY A 113 0.35 52.37 -19.39
N LEU A 114 0.50 52.90 -18.17
CA LEU A 114 1.07 54.22 -17.84
C LEU A 114 0.20 55.46 -18.18
N ASN A 115 -0.88 55.68 -17.42
CA ASN A 115 -0.99 56.88 -16.54
C ASN A 115 -2.31 56.91 -15.72
N ASN A 116 -2.16 57.20 -14.43
CA ASN A 116 -3.12 57.79 -13.47
C ASN A 116 -4.56 57.22 -13.38
N ASN A 117 -4.81 56.51 -12.28
CA ASN A 117 -6.09 56.44 -11.54
C ASN A 117 -7.37 56.09 -12.33
N ILE A 118 -7.32 55.04 -13.16
CA ILE A 118 -8.52 54.34 -13.62
C ILE A 118 -8.39 52.87 -13.18
N GLU A 119 -9.26 52.42 -12.28
CA GLU A 119 -9.38 50.99 -11.97
C GLU A 119 -9.92 50.27 -13.22
N VAL A 120 -9.11 49.39 -13.81
CA VAL A 120 -9.52 48.57 -14.94
C VAL A 120 -10.52 47.53 -14.44
N MET A 121 -11.80 47.83 -14.61
CA MET A 121 -12.90 46.94 -14.25
C MET A 121 -12.79 45.63 -15.03
N GLN A 122 -12.46 44.54 -14.35
CA GLN A 122 -12.32 43.21 -14.97
C GLN A 122 -13.69 42.77 -15.51
N PRO A 123 -13.78 42.25 -16.76
CA PRO A 123 -15.05 41.89 -17.37
C PRO A 123 -15.67 40.67 -16.67
N THR A 124 -16.92 40.75 -16.21
CA THR A 124 -17.56 39.61 -15.55
C THR A 124 -17.87 38.48 -16.53
N LEU A 125 -17.98 37.24 -16.04
CA LEU A 125 -18.43 36.11 -16.88
C LEU A 125 -19.81 36.35 -17.50
N PHE A 126 -20.71 37.05 -16.78
CA PHE A 126 -22.00 37.50 -17.30
C PHE A 126 -21.83 38.39 -18.54
N TYR A 127 -20.98 39.43 -18.46
CA TYR A 127 -20.71 40.32 -19.60
C TYR A 127 -20.11 39.57 -20.80
N LEU A 128 -19.17 38.65 -20.57
CA LEU A 128 -18.57 37.85 -21.65
C LEU A 128 -19.59 36.96 -22.38
N LEU A 129 -20.59 36.45 -21.65
CA LEU A 129 -21.68 35.63 -22.19
C LEU A 129 -22.73 36.45 -22.97
N THR A 130 -23.11 37.63 -22.46
CA THR A 130 -24.12 38.50 -23.11
C THR A 130 -23.56 39.23 -24.34
N SER A 131 -22.32 39.71 -24.27
CA SER A 131 -21.61 40.34 -25.41
C SER A 131 -21.21 39.37 -26.53
N GLY A 132 -21.12 38.07 -26.22
CA GLY A 132 -20.61 37.04 -27.14
C GLY A 132 -19.08 36.95 -27.22
N CYS A 133 -18.35 37.83 -26.52
CA CYS A 133 -16.88 37.88 -26.51
C CYS A 133 -16.22 36.64 -25.90
N ILE A 134 -16.95 35.85 -25.10
CA ILE A 134 -16.45 34.61 -24.47
C ILE A 134 -15.81 33.63 -25.47
N SER A 135 -16.26 33.61 -26.73
CA SER A 135 -15.78 32.72 -27.79
C SER A 135 -14.29 32.87 -28.09
N ASN A 136 -13.80 34.12 -28.19
CA ASN A 136 -12.40 34.46 -28.42
C ASN A 136 -11.65 34.55 -27.09
N PHE A 137 -12.26 35.18 -26.08
CA PHE A 137 -11.64 35.38 -24.77
C PHE A 137 -11.30 34.05 -24.06
N GLY A 138 -12.18 33.04 -24.13
CA GLY A 138 -11.93 31.72 -23.55
C GLY A 138 -10.90 30.87 -24.29
N LYS A 139 -10.38 31.32 -25.44
CA LYS A 139 -9.30 30.66 -26.21
C LYS A 139 -7.95 31.35 -26.05
N ASP A 140 -7.91 32.52 -25.43
CA ASP A 140 -6.66 33.13 -24.97
C ASP A 140 -6.11 32.44 -23.70
N GLU A 141 -4.81 32.50 -23.49
CA GLU A 141 -4.16 31.87 -22.34
C GLU A 141 -4.57 32.52 -21.00
N LYS A 142 -4.65 33.86 -20.95
CA LYS A 142 -5.07 34.58 -19.73
C LYS A 142 -6.60 34.54 -19.60
N GLY A 143 -7.31 34.77 -20.69
CA GLY A 143 -8.77 34.75 -20.73
C GLY A 143 -9.37 33.39 -20.34
N SER A 144 -8.76 32.28 -20.76
CA SER A 144 -9.16 30.94 -20.30
C SER A 144 -8.99 30.76 -18.79
N ARG A 145 -7.89 31.22 -18.18
CA ARG A 145 -7.70 31.15 -16.71
C ARG A 145 -8.74 31.99 -15.98
N PHE A 146 -8.98 33.21 -16.46
CA PHE A 146 -9.99 34.11 -15.91
C PHE A 146 -11.40 33.47 -15.93
N VAL A 147 -11.82 32.90 -17.06
CA VAL A 147 -13.14 32.22 -17.17
C VAL A 147 -13.24 31.02 -16.21
N GLN A 148 -12.14 30.28 -15.99
CA GLN A 148 -12.11 29.20 -15.00
C GLN A 148 -12.27 29.70 -13.56
N GLU A 149 -11.61 30.80 -13.20
CA GLU A 149 -11.69 31.38 -11.86
C GLU A 149 -13.06 32.00 -11.56
N GLU A 150 -13.66 32.67 -12.54
CA GLU A 150 -14.99 33.28 -12.40
C GLU A 150 -16.12 32.26 -12.41
N PHE A 151 -16.03 31.20 -13.21
CA PHE A 151 -17.03 30.12 -13.21
C PHE A 151 -17.18 29.46 -11.82
N ALA A 152 -16.08 29.33 -11.08
CA ALA A 152 -16.07 28.75 -9.73
C ALA A 152 -16.84 29.59 -8.69
N LYS A 153 -16.93 30.92 -8.91
CA LYS A 153 -17.59 31.88 -8.01
C LYS A 153 -18.98 32.32 -8.53
N SER A 154 -19.35 31.87 -9.74
CA SER A 154 -20.53 32.34 -10.45
C SER A 154 -21.85 31.89 -9.81
N SER A 155 -22.84 32.78 -9.81
CA SER A 155 -24.19 32.46 -9.36
C SER A 155 -24.86 31.39 -10.26
N PRO A 156 -25.88 30.67 -9.75
CA PRO A 156 -26.59 29.66 -10.56
C PRO A 156 -27.14 30.19 -11.89
N ALA A 157 -27.56 31.46 -11.95
CA ALA A 157 -28.02 32.09 -13.18
C ALA A 157 -26.90 32.26 -14.22
N VAL A 158 -25.71 32.72 -13.81
CA VAL A 158 -24.55 32.86 -14.71
C VAL A 158 -24.02 31.50 -15.14
N ARG A 159 -24.05 30.50 -14.25
CA ARG A 159 -23.73 29.11 -14.60
C ARG A 159 -24.70 28.55 -15.64
N GLN A 160 -26.01 28.73 -15.45
CA GLN A 160 -27.02 28.33 -16.42
C GLN A 160 -26.74 28.96 -17.81
N MET A 161 -26.49 30.27 -17.87
CA MET A 161 -26.11 30.95 -19.13
C MET A 161 -24.84 30.37 -19.78
N MET A 162 -23.85 29.96 -18.97
CA MET A 162 -22.65 29.29 -19.49
C MET A 162 -22.99 27.90 -20.07
N PHE A 163 -23.83 27.11 -19.40
CA PHE A 163 -24.27 25.81 -19.92
C PHE A 163 -25.10 25.97 -21.21
N ASP A 164 -25.96 26.97 -21.29
CA ASP A 164 -26.76 27.26 -22.50
C ASP A 164 -25.84 27.69 -23.66
N TYR A 165 -24.84 28.55 -23.40
CA TYR A 165 -23.80 28.86 -24.37
C TYR A 165 -23.02 27.60 -24.82
N LEU A 166 -22.66 26.70 -23.91
CA LEU A 166 -21.91 25.48 -24.23
C LEU A 166 -22.70 24.52 -25.11
N PHE A 167 -23.97 24.28 -24.80
CA PHE A 167 -24.76 23.20 -25.41
C PHE A 167 -25.70 23.66 -26.54
N GLU A 168 -26.19 24.89 -26.51
CA GLU A 168 -27.11 25.43 -27.53
C GLU A 168 -26.38 26.25 -28.59
N ARG A 169 -25.28 26.92 -28.21
CA ARG A 169 -24.45 27.73 -29.14
C ARG A 169 -23.17 27.03 -29.60
N GLY A 170 -23.00 25.75 -29.29
CA GLY A 170 -21.86 24.92 -29.73
C GLY A 170 -20.54 25.18 -29.00
N GLY A 171 -20.54 26.00 -27.93
CA GLY A 171 -19.34 26.38 -27.20
C GLY A 171 -18.55 25.19 -26.64
N PHE A 172 -19.22 24.09 -26.28
CA PHE A 172 -18.57 22.89 -25.75
C PHE A 172 -17.55 22.30 -26.73
N ASP A 173 -17.93 22.12 -28.00
CA ASP A 173 -17.06 21.51 -29.00
C ASP A 173 -15.93 22.45 -29.45
N TRP A 174 -16.18 23.75 -29.44
CA TRP A 174 -15.13 24.75 -29.72
C TRP A 174 -14.07 24.77 -28.63
N PHE A 175 -14.46 24.85 -27.35
CA PHE A 175 -13.50 24.87 -26.25
C PHE A 175 -12.84 23.49 -26.04
N SER A 176 -13.57 22.37 -26.20
CA SER A 176 -13.02 21.02 -25.99
C SER A 176 -11.88 20.64 -26.95
N ASN A 177 -11.77 21.31 -28.09
CA ASN A 177 -10.71 21.09 -29.09
C ASN A 177 -9.63 22.19 -29.09
N ASP A 178 -9.74 23.18 -28.21
CA ASP A 178 -8.84 24.34 -28.15
C ASP A 178 -7.71 24.15 -27.11
N PRO A 179 -6.45 24.56 -27.39
CA PRO A 179 -5.33 24.43 -26.45
C PRO A 179 -5.52 25.08 -25.09
N HIS A 180 -6.29 26.18 -25.01
CA HIS A 180 -6.59 26.91 -23.79
C HIS A 180 -8.05 26.70 -23.34
N GLY A 181 -8.99 26.66 -24.27
CA GLY A 181 -10.42 26.46 -23.98
C GLY A 181 -10.74 25.13 -23.30
N ASN A 182 -9.96 24.07 -23.55
CA ASN A 182 -10.23 22.76 -22.95
C ASN A 182 -10.11 22.78 -21.41
N PHE A 183 -9.34 23.70 -20.85
CA PHE A 183 -9.23 23.89 -19.40
C PHE A 183 -10.53 24.44 -18.79
N ILE A 184 -11.28 25.28 -19.52
CA ILE A 184 -12.62 25.72 -19.13
C ILE A 184 -13.55 24.51 -19.00
N ILE A 185 -13.57 23.62 -20.01
CA ILE A 185 -14.42 22.41 -19.97
C ILE A 185 -13.98 21.44 -18.87
N GLN A 186 -12.67 21.29 -18.61
CA GLN A 186 -12.18 20.51 -17.47
C GLN A 186 -12.63 21.10 -16.13
N LYS A 187 -12.54 22.42 -15.95
CA LYS A 187 -12.97 23.13 -14.73
C LYS A 187 -14.48 22.94 -14.51
N ILE A 188 -15.28 23.14 -15.55
CA ILE A 188 -16.74 22.92 -15.52
C ILE A 188 -17.05 21.47 -15.17
N ALA A 189 -16.36 20.48 -15.74
CA ALA A 189 -16.56 19.07 -15.37
C ALA A 189 -16.14 18.75 -13.92
N MET A 190 -15.17 19.45 -13.34
CA MET A 190 -14.74 19.27 -11.94
C MET A 190 -15.69 19.94 -10.93
N GLU A 191 -16.40 20.99 -11.35
CA GLU A 191 -17.26 21.82 -10.50
C GLU A 191 -18.75 21.68 -10.85
N ALA A 192 -19.12 20.79 -11.77
CA ALA A 192 -20.50 20.50 -12.13
C ALA A 192 -21.27 19.92 -10.93
N PHE A 193 -22.36 20.60 -10.55
CA PHE A 193 -23.23 20.16 -9.48
C PHE A 193 -23.89 18.81 -9.83
N PRO A 194 -24.02 17.88 -8.86
CA PRO A 194 -24.78 16.64 -9.04
C PRO A 194 -26.18 16.88 -9.59
N GLY A 195 -26.71 15.93 -10.35
CA GLY A 195 -27.98 16.10 -11.06
C GLY A 195 -27.83 16.84 -12.39
N ILE A 196 -28.47 18.00 -12.55
CA ILE A 196 -28.76 18.63 -13.85
C ILE A 196 -27.49 19.00 -14.64
N GLU A 197 -26.50 19.63 -14.01
CA GLU A 197 -25.28 20.06 -14.71
C GLU A 197 -24.47 18.85 -15.21
N GLN A 198 -24.27 17.84 -14.37
CA GLN A 198 -23.61 16.60 -14.78
C GLN A 198 -24.41 15.85 -15.85
N ALA A 199 -25.75 15.83 -15.77
CA ALA A 199 -26.61 15.22 -16.79
C ALA A 199 -26.42 15.87 -18.17
N ARG A 200 -26.47 17.21 -18.27
CA ARG A 200 -26.27 17.95 -19.53
C ARG A 200 -24.91 17.63 -20.17
N ILE A 201 -23.84 17.56 -19.36
CA ILE A 201 -22.51 17.19 -19.86
C ILE A 201 -22.48 15.72 -20.30
N ALA A 202 -23.02 14.81 -19.48
CA ALA A 202 -23.01 13.37 -19.75
C ALA A 202 -23.77 13.03 -21.04
N GLU A 203 -24.99 13.55 -21.20
CA GLU A 203 -25.81 13.41 -22.40
C GLU A 203 -25.06 13.92 -23.65
N HIS A 204 -24.49 15.11 -23.57
CA HIS A 204 -23.77 15.72 -24.69
C HIS A 204 -22.49 14.94 -25.08
N VAL A 205 -21.78 14.31 -24.14
CA VAL A 205 -20.60 13.48 -24.47
C VAL A 205 -20.94 12.03 -24.81
N ALA A 206 -22.14 11.52 -24.47
CA ALA A 206 -22.52 10.10 -24.56
C ALA A 206 -22.31 9.45 -25.93
N ASN A 207 -22.50 10.21 -27.02
CA ASN A 207 -22.32 9.72 -28.40
C ASN A 207 -20.93 10.03 -29.00
N LYS A 208 -20.06 10.70 -28.24
CA LYS A 208 -18.68 11.06 -28.66
C LYS A 208 -17.59 10.58 -27.72
N VAL A 209 -17.90 9.75 -26.71
CA VAL A 209 -16.95 9.23 -25.71
C VAL A 209 -15.67 8.68 -26.34
N VAL A 210 -15.78 7.74 -27.29
CA VAL A 210 -14.61 7.13 -27.97
C VAL A 210 -13.74 8.18 -28.66
N LYS A 211 -14.35 9.10 -29.43
CA LYS A 211 -13.69 10.20 -30.13
C LYS A 211 -13.01 11.18 -29.17
N MET A 212 -13.63 11.46 -28.02
CA MET A 212 -13.03 12.31 -26.99
C MET A 212 -11.88 11.61 -26.27
N CYS A 213 -11.99 10.32 -25.94
CA CYS A 213 -10.91 9.55 -25.36
C CYS A 213 -9.66 9.51 -26.26
N SER A 214 -9.83 9.42 -27.58
CA SER A 214 -8.73 9.46 -28.56
C SER A 214 -8.33 10.88 -29.01
N ASN A 215 -8.73 11.93 -28.29
CA ASN A 215 -8.39 13.33 -28.58
C ASN A 215 -7.42 13.89 -27.53
N ARG A 216 -6.45 14.70 -27.97
CA ARG A 216 -5.41 15.30 -27.11
C ARG A 216 -5.95 16.06 -25.91
N TYR A 217 -7.04 16.79 -26.10
CA TYR A 217 -7.70 17.62 -25.08
C TYR A 217 -8.94 16.91 -24.51
N GLY A 218 -9.74 16.28 -25.38
CA GLY A 218 -10.90 15.46 -24.99
C GLY A 218 -10.57 14.36 -23.98
N SER A 219 -9.39 13.72 -24.09
CA SER A 219 -8.94 12.69 -23.15
C SER A 219 -8.72 13.22 -21.73
N ARG A 220 -8.38 14.51 -21.58
CA ARG A 220 -8.24 15.17 -20.28
C ARG A 220 -9.62 15.49 -19.70
N ILE A 221 -10.54 15.99 -20.52
CA ILE A 221 -11.94 16.23 -20.14
C ILE A 221 -12.60 14.91 -19.69
N MET A 222 -12.48 13.84 -20.47
CA MET A 222 -13.02 12.52 -20.10
C MET A 222 -12.44 11.98 -18.79
N GLN A 223 -11.14 12.20 -18.51
CA GLN A 223 -10.57 11.86 -17.21
C GLN A 223 -11.22 12.64 -16.06
N ARG A 224 -11.51 13.94 -16.22
CA ARG A 224 -12.21 14.73 -15.17
C ARG A 224 -13.64 14.27 -14.96
N ILE A 225 -14.36 13.96 -16.03
CA ILE A 225 -15.71 13.38 -15.98
C ILE A 225 -15.67 12.05 -15.21
N PHE A 226 -14.76 11.13 -15.56
CA PHE A 226 -14.61 9.86 -14.84
C PHE A 226 -14.09 10.00 -13.40
N GLU A 227 -13.37 11.07 -13.06
CA GLU A 227 -12.93 11.35 -11.68
C GLU A 227 -14.07 11.89 -10.80
N ARG A 228 -14.91 12.79 -11.33
CA ARG A 228 -15.79 13.64 -10.51
C ARG A 228 -17.28 13.31 -10.54
N PHE A 229 -17.81 12.80 -11.66
CA PHE A 229 -19.25 12.68 -11.83
C PHE A 229 -19.85 11.61 -10.89
N ASP A 230 -21.17 11.65 -10.73
CA ASP A 230 -21.92 10.62 -10.03
C ASP A 230 -21.71 9.25 -10.70
N PHE A 231 -21.65 8.19 -9.90
CA PHE A 231 -21.25 6.86 -10.36
C PHE A 231 -22.15 6.29 -11.46
N GLY A 232 -23.43 6.68 -11.49
CA GLY A 232 -24.39 6.32 -12.54
C GLY A 232 -23.92 6.79 -13.93
N TYR A 233 -23.75 8.10 -14.12
CA TYR A 233 -23.27 8.69 -15.38
C TYR A 233 -21.89 8.14 -15.77
N ARG A 234 -20.99 7.96 -14.79
CA ARG A 234 -19.68 7.36 -15.02
C ARG A 234 -19.76 5.95 -15.59
N VAL A 235 -20.64 5.10 -15.06
CA VAL A 235 -20.86 3.73 -15.58
C VAL A 235 -21.53 3.77 -16.95
N GLU A 236 -22.47 4.68 -17.19
CA GLU A 236 -23.08 4.84 -18.52
C GLU A 236 -22.03 5.20 -19.59
N LEU A 237 -21.22 6.22 -19.33
CA LEU A 237 -20.16 6.65 -20.25
C LEU A 237 -19.05 5.61 -20.42
N LEU A 238 -18.74 4.83 -19.39
CA LEU A 238 -17.85 3.67 -19.49
C LEU A 238 -18.40 2.63 -20.49
N ASN A 239 -19.70 2.32 -20.42
CA ASN A 239 -20.33 1.34 -21.32
C ASN A 239 -20.31 1.78 -22.80
N LYS A 240 -20.25 3.09 -23.09
CA LYS A 240 -20.11 3.63 -24.47
C LYS A 240 -18.75 3.33 -25.12
N LEU A 241 -17.78 2.78 -24.39
CA LEU A 241 -16.48 2.34 -24.93
C LEU A 241 -16.52 0.93 -25.53
N SER A 242 -17.61 0.18 -25.33
CA SER A 242 -17.75 -1.21 -25.78
C SER A 242 -17.54 -1.36 -27.29
N GLY A 243 -16.74 -2.35 -27.70
CA GLY A 243 -16.35 -2.60 -29.08
C GLY A 243 -15.19 -1.74 -29.61
N SER A 244 -14.68 -0.78 -28.84
CA SER A 244 -13.53 0.08 -29.21
C SER A 244 -12.27 -0.18 -28.38
N GLU A 245 -12.25 -1.22 -27.54
CA GLU A 245 -11.29 -1.37 -26.44
C GLU A 245 -9.86 -1.61 -26.92
N CYS A 246 -9.68 -2.39 -27.99
CA CYS A 246 -8.36 -2.63 -28.59
C CYS A 246 -7.79 -1.34 -29.22
N PHE A 247 -8.63 -0.56 -29.91
CA PHE A 247 -8.25 0.73 -30.49
C PHE A 247 -7.85 1.74 -29.41
N LEU A 248 -8.67 1.86 -28.36
CA LEU A 248 -8.40 2.76 -27.22
C LEU A 248 -7.17 2.35 -26.41
N ALA A 249 -6.83 1.06 -26.35
CA ALA A 249 -5.64 0.59 -25.65
C ALA A 249 -4.33 0.99 -26.34
N VAL A 250 -4.32 1.05 -27.68
CA VAL A 250 -3.12 1.38 -28.47
C VAL A 250 -2.99 2.86 -28.85
N ASP A 251 -4.03 3.67 -28.59
CA ASP A 251 -4.00 5.10 -28.85
C ASP A 251 -3.19 5.89 -27.81
N SER A 252 -2.48 6.89 -28.30
CA SER A 252 -1.58 7.78 -27.56
C SER A 252 -2.27 8.66 -26.52
N CYS A 253 -3.56 8.97 -26.68
CA CYS A 253 -4.35 9.77 -25.76
C CYS A 253 -5.24 8.89 -24.87
N ALA A 254 -5.93 7.92 -25.48
CA ALA A 254 -6.89 7.07 -24.79
C ALA A 254 -6.24 6.10 -23.81
N THR A 255 -4.96 5.73 -23.98
CA THR A 255 -4.19 4.96 -22.98
C THR A 255 -4.25 5.55 -21.57
N HIS A 256 -4.28 6.89 -21.44
CA HIS A 256 -4.41 7.56 -20.15
C HIS A 256 -5.82 7.42 -19.56
N VAL A 257 -6.85 7.44 -20.41
CA VAL A 257 -8.23 7.16 -19.98
C VAL A 257 -8.35 5.70 -19.54
N MET A 258 -7.84 4.74 -20.32
CA MET A 258 -7.89 3.31 -20.00
C MET A 258 -7.23 3.00 -18.64
N GLN A 259 -6.04 3.55 -18.39
CA GLN A 259 -5.37 3.45 -17.08
C GLN A 259 -6.22 4.06 -15.95
N LYS A 260 -6.84 5.23 -16.18
CA LYS A 260 -7.73 5.88 -15.22
C LYS A 260 -8.98 5.05 -14.93
N LEU A 261 -9.56 4.36 -15.92
CA LEU A 261 -10.73 3.50 -15.73
C LEU A 261 -10.43 2.32 -14.79
N PHE A 262 -9.28 1.66 -14.94
CA PHE A 262 -8.90 0.56 -14.03
C PHE A 262 -8.71 1.02 -12.59
N ALA A 263 -8.16 2.23 -12.36
CA ALA A 263 -7.92 2.79 -11.02
C ALA A 263 -9.16 3.41 -10.34
N LEU A 264 -10.26 3.63 -11.09
CA LEU A 264 -11.45 4.35 -10.61
C LEU A 264 -12.74 3.53 -10.55
N PHE A 265 -12.79 2.34 -11.16
CA PHE A 265 -13.98 1.49 -11.20
C PHE A 265 -13.68 0.12 -10.62
N PRO A 266 -14.65 -0.54 -9.94
CA PRO A 266 -14.45 -1.91 -9.48
C PRO A 266 -14.36 -2.87 -10.69
N PRO A 267 -13.63 -4.00 -10.57
CA PRO A 267 -13.37 -4.93 -11.67
C PRO A 267 -14.62 -5.48 -12.37
N THR A 268 -15.76 -5.50 -11.68
CA THR A 268 -17.06 -5.90 -12.25
C THR A 268 -17.50 -4.98 -13.39
N LYS A 269 -17.25 -3.66 -13.29
CA LYS A 269 -17.70 -2.65 -14.26
C LYS A 269 -16.80 -2.60 -15.51
N TYR A 270 -15.48 -2.65 -15.36
CA TYR A 270 -14.56 -2.67 -16.51
C TYR A 270 -14.32 -4.07 -17.09
N SER A 271 -14.98 -5.11 -16.58
CA SER A 271 -14.75 -6.52 -16.96
C SER A 271 -14.81 -6.77 -18.47
N PHE A 272 -15.70 -6.09 -19.19
CA PHE A 272 -15.82 -6.19 -20.65
C PHE A 272 -14.53 -5.78 -21.37
N ILE A 273 -13.80 -4.78 -20.87
CA ILE A 273 -12.53 -4.31 -21.45
C ILE A 273 -11.48 -5.41 -21.42
N VAL A 274 -11.25 -6.00 -20.25
CA VAL A 274 -10.26 -7.08 -20.08
C VAL A 274 -10.68 -8.33 -20.88
N ILE A 275 -11.98 -8.61 -20.98
CA ILE A 275 -12.50 -9.71 -21.81
C ILE A 275 -12.24 -9.44 -23.30
N ALA A 276 -12.55 -8.25 -23.81
CA ALA A 276 -12.34 -7.87 -25.21
C ALA A 276 -10.86 -7.93 -25.60
N LEU A 277 -9.98 -7.34 -24.78
CA LEU A 277 -8.52 -7.37 -24.99
C LEU A 277 -7.96 -8.80 -25.00
N THR A 278 -8.48 -9.70 -24.16
CA THR A 278 -8.00 -11.11 -24.06
C THR A 278 -8.72 -12.08 -24.99
N LEU A 279 -9.74 -11.65 -25.74
CA LEU A 279 -10.58 -12.52 -26.57
C LEU A 279 -9.77 -13.13 -27.72
N SER A 280 -9.21 -12.28 -28.59
CA SER A 280 -8.33 -12.67 -29.70
C SER A 280 -6.87 -12.76 -29.24
N LYS A 281 -6.19 -13.87 -29.57
CA LYS A 281 -4.75 -14.03 -29.30
C LYS A 281 -3.94 -12.97 -30.05
N GLU A 282 -4.33 -12.66 -31.28
CA GLU A 282 -3.62 -11.74 -32.16
C GLU A 282 -3.80 -10.28 -31.74
N ASN A 283 -5.02 -9.87 -31.41
CA ASN A 283 -5.26 -8.52 -30.89
C ASN A 283 -4.54 -8.31 -29.55
N PHE A 284 -4.50 -9.34 -28.69
CA PHE A 284 -3.77 -9.27 -27.43
C PHE A 284 -2.26 -9.05 -27.65
N LYS A 285 -1.64 -9.77 -28.60
CA LYS A 285 -0.26 -9.53 -29.00
C LYS A 285 -0.05 -8.09 -29.46
N GLN A 286 -0.85 -7.62 -30.41
CA GLN A 286 -0.75 -6.26 -30.96
C GLN A 286 -0.85 -5.19 -29.87
N VAL A 287 -1.72 -5.37 -28.87
CA VAL A 287 -1.81 -4.45 -27.72
C VAL A 287 -0.57 -4.55 -26.82
N VAL A 288 -0.14 -5.75 -26.43
CA VAL A 288 1.04 -5.96 -25.56
C VAL A 288 2.35 -5.50 -26.20
N GLN A 289 2.46 -5.61 -27.53
CA GLN A 289 3.60 -5.17 -28.33
C GLN A 289 3.46 -3.71 -28.80
N ASN A 290 2.43 -2.97 -28.39
CA ASN A 290 2.29 -1.54 -28.70
C ASN A 290 2.90 -0.67 -27.57
N LYS A 291 3.54 0.44 -27.94
CA LYS A 291 4.16 1.43 -27.05
C LYS A 291 3.23 1.96 -25.95
N TYR A 292 1.94 2.08 -26.24
CA TYR A 292 0.91 2.56 -25.32
C TYR A 292 0.11 1.40 -24.71
N GLY A 293 -0.19 0.38 -25.53
CA GLY A 293 -0.95 -0.80 -25.12
C GLY A 293 -0.25 -1.66 -24.06
N CYS A 294 1.08 -1.76 -24.08
CA CYS A 294 1.84 -2.46 -23.05
C CYS A 294 1.60 -1.87 -21.66
N ARG A 295 1.48 -0.53 -21.55
CA ARG A 295 1.17 0.16 -20.29
C ARG A 295 -0.29 -0.03 -19.87
N VAL A 296 -1.23 -0.10 -20.81
CA VAL A 296 -2.64 -0.42 -20.52
C VAL A 296 -2.77 -1.83 -19.92
N ILE A 297 -2.08 -2.82 -20.50
CA ILE A 297 -2.06 -4.19 -19.96
C ILE A 297 -1.35 -4.25 -18.59
N GLN A 298 -0.24 -3.53 -18.42
CA GLN A 298 0.46 -3.46 -17.13
C GLN A 298 -0.43 -2.83 -16.04
N SER A 299 -1.15 -1.74 -16.33
CA SER A 299 -2.06 -1.13 -15.34
C SER A 299 -3.31 -1.95 -15.07
N ALA A 300 -3.81 -2.72 -16.04
CA ALA A 300 -4.85 -3.71 -15.77
C ALA A 300 -4.35 -4.78 -14.79
N LEU A 301 -3.11 -5.25 -14.97
CA LEU A 301 -2.41 -6.16 -14.04
C LEU A 301 -2.29 -5.54 -12.64
N GLU A 302 -1.69 -4.34 -12.53
CA GLU A 302 -1.47 -3.61 -11.27
C GLU A 302 -2.78 -3.44 -10.47
N GLU A 303 -3.86 -2.97 -11.09
CA GLU A 303 -5.14 -2.74 -10.41
C GLU A 303 -5.92 -4.03 -10.09
N LEU A 304 -5.77 -5.08 -10.91
CA LEU A 304 -6.38 -6.38 -10.64
C LEU A 304 -5.67 -7.14 -9.51
N GLU A 305 -4.35 -7.01 -9.39
CA GLU A 305 -3.57 -7.50 -8.24
C GLU A 305 -4.04 -6.81 -6.94
N ILE A 306 -4.11 -5.47 -6.94
CA ILE A 306 -4.62 -4.69 -5.79
C ILE A 306 -6.05 -5.09 -5.44
N SER A 307 -6.93 -5.24 -6.44
CA SER A 307 -8.34 -5.61 -6.24
C SER A 307 -8.55 -7.07 -5.82
N ALA A 308 -7.59 -7.97 -6.06
CA ALA A 308 -7.66 -9.36 -5.63
C ALA A 308 -7.25 -9.56 -4.15
N CYS A 309 -6.58 -8.56 -3.57
CA CYS A 309 -5.91 -8.62 -2.27
C CYS A 309 -6.27 -7.49 -1.29
N THR A 310 -7.03 -6.47 -1.70
CA THR A 310 -7.39 -5.33 -0.82
C THR A 310 -8.87 -4.96 -0.92
N THR A 311 -9.45 -4.50 0.19
CA THR A 311 -10.84 -4.01 0.28
C THR A 311 -11.05 -2.61 -0.31
N ARG A 312 -9.99 -1.97 -0.84
CA ARG A 312 -10.04 -0.59 -1.37
C ARG A 312 -11.06 -0.42 -2.51
N TYR A 313 -11.18 -1.44 -3.36
CA TYR A 313 -12.06 -1.43 -4.54
C TYR A 313 -12.99 -2.65 -4.62
N ALA A 314 -12.81 -3.63 -3.73
CA ALA A 314 -13.64 -4.82 -3.64
C ALA A 314 -14.29 -4.86 -2.25
N SER A 315 -15.55 -4.43 -2.19
CA SER A 315 -16.34 -4.46 -0.95
C SER A 315 -17.16 -5.75 -0.83
N SER A 316 -17.26 -6.53 -1.91
CA SER A 316 -18.03 -7.77 -1.96
C SER A 316 -17.19 -8.99 -2.39
N PRO A 317 -17.53 -10.21 -1.93
CA PRO A 317 -16.90 -11.46 -2.40
C PRO A 317 -16.96 -11.64 -3.92
N ASN A 318 -17.98 -11.08 -4.58
CA ASN A 318 -18.14 -11.12 -6.03
C ASN A 318 -17.09 -10.27 -6.76
N GLU A 319 -16.65 -9.14 -6.20
CA GLU A 319 -15.61 -8.29 -6.79
C GLU A 319 -14.23 -8.94 -6.68
N PHE A 320 -13.89 -9.52 -5.53
CA PHE A 320 -12.65 -10.33 -5.39
C PHE A 320 -12.63 -11.50 -6.38
N LYS A 321 -13.76 -12.19 -6.56
CA LYS A 321 -13.91 -13.29 -7.53
C LYS A 321 -13.78 -12.80 -8.98
N ALA A 322 -14.33 -11.64 -9.30
CA ALA A 322 -14.18 -10.99 -10.61
C ALA A 322 -12.72 -10.60 -10.87
N ALA A 323 -12.06 -9.93 -9.91
CA ALA A 323 -10.66 -9.53 -10.00
C ALA A 323 -9.75 -10.72 -10.33
N ARG A 324 -9.82 -11.80 -9.53
CA ARG A 324 -9.04 -13.03 -9.74
C ARG A 324 -9.33 -13.69 -11.10
N ARG A 325 -10.58 -13.70 -11.55
CA ARG A 325 -10.96 -14.25 -12.87
C ARG A 325 -10.37 -13.45 -14.03
N LEU A 326 -10.34 -12.12 -13.93
CA LEU A 326 -9.79 -11.24 -14.95
C LEU A 326 -8.26 -11.27 -14.95
N LEU A 327 -7.63 -11.27 -13.76
CA LEU A 327 -6.18 -11.43 -13.60
C LEU A 327 -5.70 -12.74 -14.25
N ASN A 328 -6.35 -13.86 -13.94
CA ASN A 328 -6.01 -15.16 -14.52
C ASN A 328 -6.19 -15.21 -16.05
N LYS A 329 -7.11 -14.42 -16.62
CA LYS A 329 -7.24 -14.28 -18.09
C LYS A 329 -6.05 -13.55 -18.71
N LEU A 330 -5.60 -12.46 -18.11
CA LEU A 330 -4.42 -11.71 -18.57
C LEU A 330 -3.15 -12.55 -18.43
N LEU A 331 -2.91 -13.12 -17.25
CA LEU A 331 -1.75 -13.99 -16.98
C LEU A 331 -1.68 -15.16 -17.96
N ARG A 332 -2.82 -15.85 -18.22
CA ARG A 332 -2.88 -16.93 -19.20
C ARG A 332 -2.51 -16.46 -20.62
N ARG A 333 -2.98 -15.29 -21.07
CA ARG A 333 -2.62 -14.77 -22.40
C ARG A 333 -1.16 -14.32 -22.48
N LEU A 334 -0.56 -13.87 -21.38
CA LEU A 334 0.87 -13.56 -21.30
C LEU A 334 1.73 -14.83 -21.32
N THR A 335 1.36 -15.87 -20.57
CA THR A 335 2.09 -17.15 -20.56
C THR A 335 1.99 -17.89 -21.90
N GLU A 336 0.83 -17.89 -22.56
CA GLU A 336 0.61 -18.46 -23.91
C GLU A 336 1.47 -17.83 -25.04
N ASN A 337 2.15 -16.72 -24.76
CA ASN A 337 2.97 -15.95 -25.71
C ASN A 337 4.34 -15.52 -25.15
N CYS A 338 4.76 -16.05 -23.99
CA CYS A 338 5.87 -15.51 -23.22
C CYS A 338 7.21 -15.41 -23.97
N MET A 339 7.53 -16.38 -24.83
CA MET A 339 8.74 -16.38 -25.67
C MET A 339 8.85 -15.13 -26.54
N GLU A 340 7.76 -14.72 -27.18
CA GLU A 340 7.74 -13.57 -28.09
C GLU A 340 7.72 -12.23 -27.33
N PHE A 341 7.18 -12.22 -26.11
CA PHE A 341 7.09 -11.02 -25.29
C PHE A 341 8.36 -10.73 -24.48
N THR A 342 9.17 -11.74 -24.17
CA THR A 342 10.40 -11.58 -23.37
C THR A 342 11.42 -10.67 -24.05
N ASP A 343 11.60 -10.74 -25.38
CA ASP A 343 12.57 -9.90 -26.10
C ASP A 343 11.97 -8.69 -26.84
N HIS A 344 10.64 -8.55 -26.86
CA HIS A 344 10.03 -7.44 -27.59
C HIS A 344 10.21 -6.08 -26.87
N GLN A 345 10.60 -5.04 -27.61
CA GLN A 345 10.96 -3.70 -27.14
C GLN A 345 9.98 -3.01 -26.16
N PHE A 346 8.68 -3.37 -26.23
CA PHE A 346 7.65 -2.87 -25.30
C PHE A 346 7.04 -3.96 -24.41
N ALA A 347 6.99 -5.22 -24.87
CA ALA A 347 6.32 -6.28 -24.11
C ALA A 347 7.19 -6.78 -22.94
N ASN A 348 8.51 -6.66 -23.05
CA ASN A 348 9.45 -7.01 -21.98
C ASN A 348 9.09 -6.32 -20.65
N TYR A 349 8.53 -5.09 -20.67
CA TYR A 349 8.10 -4.40 -19.45
C TYR A 349 6.93 -5.11 -18.74
N VAL A 350 5.99 -5.68 -19.51
CA VAL A 350 4.89 -6.48 -18.97
C VAL A 350 5.41 -7.80 -18.40
N MET A 351 6.35 -8.45 -19.10
CA MET A 351 7.00 -9.68 -18.63
C MET A 351 7.82 -9.43 -17.35
N GLN A 352 8.58 -8.35 -17.29
CA GLN A 352 9.30 -7.90 -16.09
C GLN A 352 8.33 -7.66 -14.93
N HIS A 353 7.22 -6.95 -15.15
CA HIS A 353 6.21 -6.72 -14.11
C HIS A 353 5.70 -8.06 -13.55
N VAL A 354 5.31 -9.01 -14.42
CA VAL A 354 4.83 -10.34 -14.01
C VAL A 354 5.90 -11.08 -13.20
N ILE A 355 7.16 -11.07 -13.64
CA ILE A 355 8.28 -11.72 -12.94
C ILE A 355 8.60 -11.04 -11.60
N THR A 356 8.40 -9.72 -11.46
CA THR A 356 8.65 -9.00 -10.20
C THR A 356 7.52 -9.10 -9.18
N SER A 357 6.33 -9.55 -9.59
CA SER A 357 5.15 -9.59 -8.74
C SER A 357 5.26 -10.66 -7.63
N GLU A 358 4.77 -10.32 -6.44
CA GLU A 358 4.62 -11.24 -5.30
C GLU A 358 3.31 -12.06 -5.42
N PHE A 359 2.37 -11.70 -6.32
CA PHE A 359 0.99 -12.22 -6.33
C PHE A 359 0.76 -13.53 -7.12
N HIS A 360 1.57 -13.83 -8.14
CA HIS A 360 1.39 -15.02 -8.99
C HIS A 360 2.73 -15.74 -9.29
N PRO A 361 3.38 -16.30 -8.24
CA PRO A 361 4.67 -16.98 -8.37
C PRO A 361 4.69 -18.11 -9.41
N GLU A 362 3.55 -18.79 -9.64
CA GLU A 362 3.44 -19.81 -10.69
C GLU A 362 3.53 -19.25 -12.11
N ALA A 363 2.94 -18.08 -12.38
CA ALA A 363 3.04 -17.44 -13.70
C ALA A 363 4.48 -16.97 -13.97
N ARG A 364 5.14 -16.40 -12.97
CA ARG A 364 6.57 -16.08 -13.00
C ARG A 364 7.42 -17.30 -13.31
N ASP A 365 7.33 -18.36 -12.51
CA ASP A 365 8.15 -19.55 -12.68
C ASP A 365 7.83 -20.28 -14.00
N TYR A 366 6.57 -20.21 -14.49
CA TYR A 366 6.21 -20.70 -15.83
C TYR A 366 6.94 -19.92 -16.93
N ILE A 367 6.90 -18.58 -16.89
CA ILE A 367 7.57 -17.71 -17.88
C ILE A 367 9.07 -18.01 -17.91
N ILE A 368 9.72 -18.08 -16.75
CA ILE A 368 11.16 -18.32 -16.66
C ILE A 368 11.50 -19.71 -17.25
N LYS A 369 10.70 -20.75 -16.94
CA LYS A 369 10.93 -22.10 -17.47
C LYS A 369 10.73 -22.24 -18.98
N HIS A 370 9.79 -21.51 -19.57
CA HIS A 370 9.40 -21.70 -20.98
C HIS A 370 9.92 -20.64 -21.95
N SER A 371 10.40 -19.49 -21.46
CA SER A 371 10.94 -18.41 -22.31
C SER A 371 12.36 -17.97 -21.98
N ILE A 372 12.99 -18.52 -20.92
CA ILE A 372 14.32 -18.06 -20.47
C ILE A 372 15.29 -19.22 -20.26
N LEU A 373 14.88 -20.30 -19.58
CA LEU A 373 15.70 -21.51 -19.52
C LEU A 373 15.98 -22.07 -20.92
N SER A 374 17.14 -22.71 -21.05
CA SER A 374 17.77 -23.15 -22.30
C SER A 374 18.13 -22.02 -23.28
N ASN A 375 17.96 -20.75 -22.90
CA ASN A 375 18.22 -19.58 -23.74
C ASN A 375 18.93 -18.44 -22.97
N VAL A 376 19.39 -18.68 -21.73
CA VAL A 376 19.90 -17.64 -20.84
C VAL A 376 21.09 -16.88 -21.44
N LEU A 377 22.03 -17.56 -22.11
CA LEU A 377 23.17 -16.92 -22.77
C LEU A 377 22.73 -15.99 -23.91
N THR A 378 21.83 -16.47 -24.77
CA THR A 378 21.33 -15.70 -25.92
C THR A 378 20.58 -14.46 -25.44
N LEU A 379 19.59 -14.64 -24.56
CA LEU A 379 18.75 -13.56 -24.05
C LEU A 379 19.53 -12.56 -23.19
N SER A 380 20.62 -12.98 -22.54
CA SER A 380 21.52 -12.06 -21.82
C SER A 380 22.27 -11.09 -22.74
N GLN A 381 22.46 -11.46 -24.02
CA GLN A 381 23.11 -10.64 -25.05
C GLN A 381 22.11 -9.78 -25.84
N GLU A 382 20.82 -9.85 -25.51
CA GLU A 382 19.80 -9.03 -26.17
C GLU A 382 19.44 -7.77 -25.39
N LYS A 383 19.16 -6.69 -26.12
CA LYS A 383 18.92 -5.35 -25.56
C LYS A 383 17.72 -5.30 -24.61
N PHE A 384 16.70 -6.12 -24.86
CA PHE A 384 15.44 -6.10 -24.11
C PHE A 384 15.29 -7.32 -23.22
N ALA A 385 15.57 -8.52 -23.73
CA ALA A 385 15.48 -9.74 -22.92
C ALA A 385 16.49 -9.78 -21.76
N SER A 386 17.66 -9.15 -21.85
CA SER A 386 18.65 -9.13 -20.76
C SER A 386 18.07 -8.56 -19.46
N HIS A 387 17.22 -7.54 -19.54
CA HIS A 387 16.49 -7.01 -18.38
C HIS A 387 15.49 -8.02 -17.80
N VAL A 388 14.85 -8.84 -18.64
CA VAL A 388 13.96 -9.92 -18.20
C VAL A 388 14.77 -11.04 -17.52
N VAL A 389 15.96 -11.38 -18.03
CA VAL A 389 16.90 -12.32 -17.39
C VAL A 389 17.35 -11.76 -16.02
N GLU A 390 17.70 -10.48 -15.93
CA GLU A 390 18.03 -9.83 -14.66
C GLU A 390 16.89 -9.92 -13.63
N LYS A 391 15.63 -9.67 -14.03
CA LYS A 391 14.47 -9.84 -13.12
C LYS A 391 14.29 -11.30 -12.73
N SER A 392 14.49 -12.23 -13.67
CA SER A 392 14.36 -13.67 -13.43
C SER A 392 15.38 -14.15 -12.40
N LEU A 393 16.65 -13.80 -12.55
CA LEU A 393 17.67 -14.07 -11.53
C LEU A 393 17.29 -13.47 -10.17
N LYS A 394 16.72 -12.25 -10.11
CA LYS A 394 16.34 -11.58 -8.85
C LYS A 394 15.09 -12.16 -8.18
N HIS A 395 14.15 -12.74 -8.93
CA HIS A 395 12.81 -13.11 -8.41
C HIS A 395 12.42 -14.58 -8.59
N ALA A 396 13.18 -15.40 -9.32
CA ALA A 396 12.97 -16.84 -9.44
C ALA A 396 12.90 -17.53 -8.06
N SER A 397 12.04 -18.55 -7.96
CA SER A 397 12.07 -19.48 -6.82
C SER A 397 13.44 -20.18 -6.71
N PRO A 398 13.83 -20.67 -5.52
CA PRO A 398 15.17 -21.23 -5.30
C PRO A 398 15.55 -22.35 -6.30
N LYS A 399 14.60 -23.23 -6.61
CA LYS A 399 14.76 -24.31 -7.60
C LYS A 399 15.02 -23.76 -9.01
N VAL A 400 14.27 -22.74 -9.43
CA VAL A 400 14.43 -22.12 -10.77
C VAL A 400 15.69 -21.27 -10.84
N LEU A 401 16.06 -20.58 -9.75
CA LEU A 401 17.32 -19.86 -9.64
C LEU A 401 18.52 -20.79 -9.80
N HIS A 402 18.49 -21.98 -9.17
CA HIS A 402 19.54 -22.98 -9.34
C HIS A 402 19.66 -23.44 -10.79
N CYS A 403 18.54 -23.65 -11.49
CA CYS A 403 18.56 -23.95 -12.93
C CYS A 403 19.21 -22.81 -13.74
N LEU A 404 18.81 -21.55 -13.52
CA LEU A 404 19.38 -20.38 -14.22
C LEU A 404 20.90 -20.25 -14.00
N MET A 405 21.37 -20.40 -12.75
CA MET A 405 22.79 -20.32 -12.41
C MET A 405 23.58 -21.48 -13.03
N SER A 406 23.08 -22.72 -12.88
CA SER A 406 23.71 -23.92 -13.43
C SER A 406 23.79 -23.88 -14.96
N GLU A 407 22.78 -23.32 -15.64
CA GLU A 407 22.80 -23.15 -17.09
C GLU A 407 23.93 -22.22 -17.54
N ILE A 408 24.11 -21.06 -16.89
CA ILE A 408 25.20 -20.13 -17.23
C ILE A 408 26.58 -20.73 -16.93
N PHE A 409 26.71 -21.49 -15.83
CA PHE A 409 27.99 -22.03 -15.42
C PHE A 409 28.42 -23.28 -16.21
N ASP A 410 27.49 -24.19 -16.51
CA ASP A 410 27.77 -25.55 -16.96
C ASP A 410 26.90 -26.01 -18.15
N GLY A 411 25.88 -25.23 -18.54
CA GLY A 411 24.87 -25.61 -19.54
C GLY A 411 25.26 -25.35 -21.00
N TYR A 412 26.38 -24.66 -21.26
CA TYR A 412 26.82 -24.28 -22.61
C TYR A 412 28.17 -24.89 -22.98
N VAL A 413 28.25 -25.41 -24.21
CA VAL A 413 29.52 -25.83 -24.82
C VAL A 413 30.38 -24.59 -25.09
N LYS A 414 31.69 -24.71 -24.91
CA LYS A 414 32.65 -23.64 -25.19
C LYS A 414 32.74 -23.33 -26.68
N ASP A 415 33.00 -22.07 -27.01
CA ASP A 415 33.24 -21.65 -28.39
C ASP A 415 34.62 -22.11 -28.92
N ASP A 416 34.90 -21.87 -30.21
CA ASP A 416 36.18 -22.19 -30.87
C ASP A 416 37.41 -21.56 -30.21
N LYS A 417 37.21 -20.58 -29.32
CA LYS A 417 38.26 -19.87 -28.56
C LYS A 417 38.35 -20.36 -27.11
N GLY A 418 37.63 -21.44 -26.76
CA GLY A 418 37.61 -22.04 -25.43
C GLY A 418 36.82 -21.25 -24.38
N ARG A 419 36.02 -20.26 -24.79
CA ARG A 419 35.21 -19.39 -23.91
C ARG A 419 33.89 -20.06 -23.60
N ASP A 420 33.48 -20.09 -22.33
CA ASP A 420 32.12 -20.49 -21.96
C ASP A 420 31.14 -19.31 -21.90
N ALA A 421 29.89 -19.57 -21.52
CA ALA A 421 28.84 -18.56 -21.43
C ALA A 421 29.20 -17.38 -20.50
N LEU A 422 29.86 -17.64 -19.37
CA LEU A 422 30.26 -16.60 -18.44
C LEU A 422 31.38 -15.72 -19.04
N ASP A 423 32.32 -16.31 -19.77
CA ASP A 423 33.36 -15.56 -20.51
C ASP A 423 32.79 -14.67 -21.62
N ILE A 424 31.70 -15.10 -22.25
CA ILE A 424 30.99 -14.30 -23.25
C ILE A 424 30.27 -13.14 -22.55
N MET A 425 29.43 -13.44 -21.55
CA MET A 425 28.61 -12.45 -20.85
C MET A 425 29.43 -11.39 -20.10
N LEU A 426 30.61 -11.74 -19.55
CA LEU A 426 31.50 -10.80 -18.85
C LEU A 426 31.94 -9.61 -19.73
N PHE A 427 32.04 -9.81 -21.05
CA PHE A 427 32.53 -8.82 -22.00
C PHE A 427 31.48 -8.34 -23.00
N ASP A 428 30.25 -8.86 -22.94
CA ASP A 428 29.14 -8.39 -23.77
C ASP A 428 28.56 -7.05 -23.29
N GLN A 429 27.99 -6.27 -24.21
CA GLN A 429 27.40 -4.96 -23.96
C GLN A 429 26.14 -4.98 -23.07
N TYR A 430 25.38 -6.09 -23.06
CA TYR A 430 24.19 -6.28 -22.22
C TYR A 430 24.42 -7.38 -21.15
N GLY A 431 25.09 -8.48 -21.52
CA GLY A 431 25.35 -9.62 -20.63
C GLY A 431 26.13 -9.26 -19.36
N ASN A 432 26.96 -8.22 -19.41
CA ASN A 432 27.69 -7.75 -18.23
C ASN A 432 26.76 -7.26 -17.10
N TYR A 433 25.55 -6.78 -17.41
CA TYR A 433 24.54 -6.40 -16.40
C TYR A 433 23.88 -7.64 -15.77
N VAL A 434 23.71 -8.70 -16.55
CA VAL A 434 23.25 -10.00 -16.05
C VAL A 434 24.28 -10.59 -15.09
N VAL A 435 25.59 -10.57 -15.44
CA VAL A 435 26.66 -11.02 -14.53
C VAL A 435 26.72 -10.17 -13.25
N GLN A 436 26.61 -8.84 -13.35
CA GLN A 436 26.49 -7.99 -12.15
C GLN A 436 25.28 -8.35 -11.28
N THR A 437 24.18 -8.77 -11.89
CA THR A 437 23.01 -9.30 -11.17
C THR A 437 23.29 -10.66 -10.53
N MET A 438 23.98 -11.59 -11.21
CA MET A 438 24.42 -12.85 -10.61
C MET A 438 25.29 -12.62 -9.36
N ILE A 439 26.22 -11.66 -9.41
CA ILE A 439 27.06 -11.28 -8.26
C ILE A 439 26.20 -10.78 -7.10
N ASN A 440 25.26 -9.85 -7.34
CA ASN A 440 24.36 -9.36 -6.28
C ASN A 440 23.55 -10.51 -5.65
N VAL A 441 23.00 -11.41 -6.48
CA VAL A 441 22.23 -12.56 -6.00
C VAL A 441 23.11 -13.54 -5.22
N SER A 442 24.35 -13.77 -5.65
CA SER A 442 25.29 -14.65 -4.94
C SER A 442 25.76 -14.04 -3.62
N ILE A 443 25.86 -12.70 -3.52
CA ILE A 443 26.09 -11.98 -2.26
C ILE A 443 24.85 -12.09 -1.36
N ASP A 444 23.64 -11.92 -1.89
CA ASP A 444 22.41 -12.11 -1.10
C ASP A 444 22.26 -13.53 -0.56
N VAL A 445 22.76 -14.54 -1.29
CA VAL A 445 22.81 -15.94 -0.84
C VAL A 445 23.89 -16.15 0.22
N HIS A 446 25.08 -15.59 0.02
CA HIS A 446 26.18 -15.65 0.98
C HIS A 446 25.86 -14.94 2.31
N ASP A 447 25.13 -13.82 2.25
CA ASP A 447 24.71 -13.02 3.41
C ASP A 447 23.43 -13.54 4.10
N ASP A 448 22.95 -14.74 3.75
CA ASP A 448 21.69 -15.35 4.25
C ASP A 448 20.44 -14.45 4.07
N ARG A 449 20.45 -13.60 3.04
CA ARG A 449 19.29 -12.79 2.62
C ARG A 449 18.38 -13.54 1.64
N ARG A 450 18.87 -14.62 1.00
CA ARG A 450 18.13 -15.41 0.02
C ARG A 450 18.61 -16.87 -0.02
N GLU A 451 17.68 -17.81 -0.20
CA GLU A 451 17.99 -19.22 -0.41
C GLU A 451 18.69 -19.46 -1.77
N GLY A 452 19.78 -20.23 -1.77
CA GLY A 452 20.58 -20.55 -2.95
C GLY A 452 21.85 -21.35 -2.60
N ASP A 453 22.77 -21.51 -3.55
CA ASP A 453 24.04 -22.21 -3.34
C ASP A 453 25.21 -21.22 -3.13
N LEU A 454 25.94 -21.39 -2.04
CA LEU A 454 27.11 -20.61 -1.66
C LEU A 454 28.26 -20.72 -2.70
N VAL A 455 28.31 -21.81 -3.48
CA VAL A 455 29.36 -22.04 -4.49
C VAL A 455 29.35 -20.99 -5.60
N TRP A 456 28.19 -20.38 -5.90
CA TRP A 456 28.05 -19.43 -7.01
C TRP A 456 28.97 -18.20 -6.84
N LEU A 457 29.10 -17.69 -5.61
CA LEU A 457 29.97 -16.55 -5.33
C LEU A 457 31.45 -16.90 -5.52
N ALA A 458 31.88 -18.09 -5.12
CA ALA A 458 33.23 -18.58 -5.32
C ALA A 458 33.58 -18.75 -6.81
N ARG A 459 32.67 -19.36 -7.59
CA ARG A 459 32.85 -19.54 -9.06
C ARG A 459 32.93 -18.21 -9.81
N LEU A 460 32.08 -17.23 -9.45
CA LEU A 460 32.15 -15.88 -9.99
C LEU A 460 33.47 -15.20 -9.64
N SER A 461 33.88 -15.23 -8.36
CA SER A 461 35.12 -14.63 -7.87
C SER A 461 36.35 -15.19 -8.57
N GLU A 462 36.44 -16.51 -8.70
CA GLU A 462 37.53 -17.18 -9.43
C GLU A 462 37.59 -16.69 -10.89
N ARG A 463 36.46 -16.68 -11.60
CA ARG A 463 36.44 -16.28 -13.01
C ARG A 463 36.79 -14.82 -13.22
N ILE A 464 36.25 -13.93 -12.39
CA ILE A 464 36.52 -12.49 -12.44
C ILE A 464 38.02 -12.25 -12.18
N SER A 465 38.62 -12.95 -11.22
CA SER A 465 40.05 -12.84 -10.90
C SER A 465 40.95 -13.23 -12.08
N ARG A 466 40.64 -14.35 -12.77
CA ARG A 466 41.35 -14.79 -13.99
C ARG A 466 41.31 -13.77 -15.13
N HIS A 467 40.34 -12.85 -15.12
CA HIS A 467 40.14 -11.84 -16.16
C HIS A 467 40.32 -10.39 -15.71
N GLU A 468 40.79 -10.14 -14.48
CA GLU A 468 40.86 -8.79 -13.88
C GLU A 468 41.58 -7.77 -14.79
N SER A 469 42.75 -8.12 -15.33
CA SER A 469 43.57 -7.25 -16.20
C SER A 469 42.90 -6.87 -17.53
N ARG A 470 41.95 -7.69 -18.01
CA ARG A 470 41.13 -7.40 -19.20
C ARG A 470 39.86 -6.63 -18.82
N LEU A 471 39.21 -7.00 -17.71
CA LEU A 471 38.01 -6.34 -17.18
C LEU A 471 38.28 -4.88 -16.80
N LEU A 472 39.44 -4.56 -16.22
CA LEU A 472 39.84 -3.19 -15.87
C LEU A 472 39.88 -2.21 -17.07
N ARG A 473 39.91 -2.72 -18.31
CA ARG A 473 39.87 -1.91 -19.54
C ARG A 473 38.46 -1.39 -19.87
N TYR A 474 37.42 -1.97 -19.29
CA TYR A 474 36.01 -1.66 -19.56
C TYR A 474 35.33 -1.03 -18.33
N SER A 475 34.39 -0.12 -18.55
CA SER A 475 33.59 0.49 -17.47
C SER A 475 32.71 -0.53 -16.73
N SER A 476 32.16 -1.50 -17.46
CA SER A 476 31.46 -2.68 -16.91
C SER A 476 32.38 -3.55 -16.06
N GLY A 477 33.56 -3.89 -16.56
CA GLY A 477 34.54 -4.73 -15.86
C GLY A 477 35.04 -4.10 -14.56
N LYS A 478 35.27 -2.78 -14.52
CA LYS A 478 35.57 -2.05 -13.27
C LYS A 478 34.46 -2.21 -12.22
N LYS A 479 33.18 -2.05 -12.61
CA LYS A 479 32.02 -2.25 -11.72
C LYS A 479 31.86 -3.69 -11.25
N ILE A 480 32.15 -4.66 -12.11
CA ILE A 480 32.15 -6.10 -11.78
C ILE A 480 33.19 -6.38 -10.68
N ILE A 481 34.43 -5.90 -10.85
CA ILE A 481 35.50 -6.06 -9.87
C ILE A 481 35.15 -5.35 -8.55
N GLU A 482 34.60 -4.14 -8.60
CA GLU A 482 34.18 -3.39 -7.42
C GLU A 482 33.09 -4.13 -6.62
N LYS A 483 32.05 -4.63 -7.30
CA LYS A 483 31.00 -5.46 -6.67
C LYS A 483 31.55 -6.74 -6.07
N MET A 484 32.48 -7.40 -6.77
CA MET A 484 33.11 -8.61 -6.27
C MET A 484 33.94 -8.33 -5.00
N LYS A 485 34.69 -7.22 -4.97
CA LYS A 485 35.44 -6.77 -3.78
C LYS A 485 34.52 -6.40 -2.61
N GLN A 486 33.38 -5.74 -2.87
CA GLN A 486 32.36 -5.48 -1.83
C GLN A 486 31.81 -6.78 -1.22
N GLY A 487 31.61 -7.83 -2.02
CA GLY A 487 31.16 -9.15 -1.55
C GLY A 487 32.22 -9.98 -0.82
N THR A 488 33.52 -9.73 -1.04
CA THR A 488 34.61 -10.46 -0.35
C THR A 488 35.14 -9.72 0.88
N SER A 489 35.10 -8.39 0.91
CA SER A 489 35.58 -7.58 2.04
C SER A 489 34.86 -7.85 3.37
N THR A 490 33.72 -8.54 3.37
CA THR A 490 33.02 -8.98 4.58
C THR A 490 33.57 -10.26 5.23
N ASN A 491 34.43 -11.08 4.57
CA ASN A 491 35.08 -12.22 5.26
C ASN A 491 36.31 -12.90 4.58
N MET A 492 37.04 -12.23 3.68
CA MET A 492 38.17 -12.83 2.92
C MET A 492 39.43 -13.23 3.73
N PHE A 493 39.40 -13.30 5.06
CA PHE A 493 40.52 -13.75 5.89
C PHE A 493 40.32 -15.12 6.58
N LEU A 494 39.12 -15.72 6.48
CA LEU A 494 38.78 -16.98 7.18
C LEU A 494 38.52 -18.19 6.26
N TYR A 495 38.40 -17.99 4.95
CA TYR A 495 37.93 -19.03 4.02
C TYR A 495 39.01 -19.70 3.15
N LEU A 496 40.19 -19.09 3.00
CA LEU A 496 41.29 -19.66 2.20
C LEU A 496 42.10 -20.75 2.94
N THR A 497 42.01 -20.80 4.28
CA THR A 497 42.64 -21.85 5.10
C THR A 497 41.75 -23.06 5.32
N THR A 498 40.42 -22.89 5.32
CA THR A 498 39.45 -23.96 5.58
C THR A 498 39.29 -24.91 4.40
N ILE A 499 39.32 -24.44 3.16
CA ILE A 499 39.17 -25.31 1.97
C ILE A 499 40.33 -26.33 1.84
N ALA A 500 41.54 -25.99 2.30
CA ALA A 500 42.67 -26.92 2.34
C ALA A 500 42.54 -28.00 3.45
N LEU A 501 41.78 -27.72 4.52
CA LEU A 501 41.59 -28.61 5.68
C LEU A 501 40.36 -29.54 5.53
N VAL A 502 39.31 -29.08 4.84
CA VAL A 502 38.08 -29.85 4.60
C VAL A 502 38.32 -31.13 3.77
N PHE A 503 39.39 -31.19 2.98
CA PHE A 503 39.77 -32.41 2.26
C PHE A 503 40.57 -33.45 3.09
N LEU A 504 40.94 -33.16 4.34
CA LEU A 504 41.80 -34.05 5.14
C LEU A 504 41.20 -34.55 6.46
N PHE A 505 40.11 -33.96 6.97
CA PHE A 505 39.43 -34.46 8.17
C PHE A 505 37.96 -34.75 7.95
N ASN A 506 37.69 -36.01 7.62
CA ASN A 506 36.37 -36.61 7.73
C ASN A 506 36.12 -36.91 9.22
N GLY A 507 35.40 -36.04 9.94
CA GLY A 507 35.21 -36.18 11.39
C GLY A 507 34.15 -35.25 11.99
N SER A 508 33.04 -35.85 12.42
CA SER A 508 32.09 -35.33 13.42
C SER A 508 31.46 -33.94 13.18
N LYS A 509 30.36 -33.92 12.39
CA LYS A 509 29.35 -32.85 12.51
C LYS A 509 28.59 -32.97 13.84
N ALA A 510 28.97 -32.18 14.84
CA ALA A 510 28.11 -31.93 16.00
C ALA A 510 26.99 -30.95 15.60
N SER A 511 25.83 -31.46 15.16
CA SER A 511 24.65 -30.62 14.88
C SER A 511 23.36 -31.25 15.44
N LEU A 512 22.96 -30.84 16.64
CA LEU A 512 21.75 -31.30 17.32
C LEU A 512 21.11 -30.19 18.15
N ARG A 513 20.00 -29.62 17.64
CA ARG A 513 18.91 -28.92 18.35
C ARG A 513 17.67 -29.03 17.45
N ARG A 514 16.53 -29.56 17.92
CA ARG A 514 15.40 -29.97 17.04
C ARG A 514 14.02 -30.04 17.73
N VAL A 515 13.09 -29.13 17.40
CA VAL A 515 11.66 -29.11 17.84
C VAL A 515 10.89 -30.28 17.23
N SER A 516 10.02 -30.94 18.00
CA SER A 516 9.25 -32.12 17.59
C SER A 516 7.76 -31.84 17.35
N ASN A 517 7.19 -32.49 16.33
CA ASN A 517 5.79 -32.39 15.88
C ASN A 517 5.19 -30.97 15.65
N ALA A 518 5.99 -29.91 15.66
CA ALA A 518 5.55 -28.56 15.27
C ALA A 518 5.48 -28.40 13.74
N GLN A 519 4.46 -27.71 13.24
CA GLN A 519 4.26 -27.46 11.81
C GLN A 519 4.85 -26.11 11.40
N SER A 520 5.53 -26.05 10.24
CA SER A 520 5.95 -24.77 9.67
C SER A 520 4.71 -23.99 9.23
N VAL A 521 4.61 -22.73 9.65
CA VAL A 521 3.56 -21.79 9.24
C VAL A 521 4.15 -20.61 8.48
N LYS A 522 3.30 -19.94 7.70
CA LYS A 522 3.68 -18.72 6.98
C LYS A 522 3.85 -17.57 7.97
N HIS A 523 4.94 -16.81 7.85
CA HIS A 523 5.20 -15.68 8.74
C HIS A 523 4.13 -14.58 8.58
N GLU A 524 3.57 -14.43 7.38
CA GLU A 524 2.52 -13.45 7.09
C GLU A 524 1.18 -13.75 7.79
N SER A 525 0.95 -14.99 8.24
CA SER A 525 -0.22 -15.35 9.05
C SER A 525 -0.13 -14.82 10.48
N PHE A 526 1.08 -14.50 10.97
CA PHE A 526 1.34 -14.05 12.34
C PHE A 526 2.32 -12.87 12.35
N PRO A 527 1.96 -11.73 11.72
CA PRO A 527 2.91 -10.65 11.41
C PRO A 527 3.32 -9.80 12.64
N TYR A 528 2.90 -10.22 13.84
CA TYR A 528 3.38 -9.73 15.13
C TYR A 528 4.57 -10.54 15.69
N ILE A 529 4.92 -11.72 15.15
CA ILE A 529 5.97 -12.60 15.70
C ILE A 529 7.33 -12.34 15.03
N ALA A 530 8.35 -12.05 15.83
CA ALA A 530 9.71 -11.71 15.41
C ALA A 530 10.77 -12.67 15.95
N GLU A 531 11.86 -12.80 15.20
CA GLU A 531 13.09 -13.50 15.58
C GLU A 531 14.08 -12.47 16.17
N LEU A 532 14.57 -12.72 17.38
CA LEU A 532 15.60 -11.95 18.05
C LEU A 532 16.95 -12.66 17.91
N HIS A 533 17.94 -12.01 17.32
CA HIS A 533 19.33 -12.47 17.40
C HIS A 533 20.08 -11.67 18.46
N ILE A 534 20.73 -12.39 19.37
CA ILE A 534 21.30 -11.84 20.59
C ILE A 534 22.75 -12.29 20.70
N ASP A 535 23.67 -11.33 20.77
CA ASP A 535 25.08 -11.59 21.01
C ASP A 535 25.32 -11.55 22.52
N TRP A 536 25.66 -12.70 23.10
CA TRP A 536 26.19 -12.84 24.45
C TRP A 536 27.73 -12.80 24.42
N PRO A 537 28.42 -12.62 25.56
CA PRO A 537 29.89 -12.58 25.60
C PRO A 537 30.57 -13.86 25.09
N ASP A 538 29.93 -15.01 25.31
CA ASP A 538 30.44 -16.36 25.02
C ASP A 538 29.81 -17.02 23.78
N ARG A 539 28.60 -16.59 23.38
CA ARG A 539 27.78 -17.28 22.38
C ARG A 539 26.84 -16.34 21.63
N LYS A 540 26.23 -16.84 20.55
CA LYS A 540 25.10 -16.19 19.87
C LYS A 540 23.87 -17.05 20.01
N ILE A 541 22.76 -16.45 20.40
CA ILE A 541 21.47 -17.16 20.52
C ILE A 541 20.40 -16.50 19.66
N VAL A 542 19.37 -17.28 19.37
CA VAL A 542 18.14 -16.81 18.75
C VAL A 542 17.00 -17.06 19.74
N CYS A 543 16.16 -16.05 19.93
CA CYS A 543 14.92 -16.12 20.68
C CYS A 543 13.74 -15.67 19.80
N THR A 544 12.52 -15.93 20.24
CA THR A 544 11.29 -15.44 19.64
C THR A 544 10.73 -14.27 20.44
N ALA A 545 10.06 -13.33 19.80
CA ALA A 545 9.39 -12.20 20.44
C ALA A 545 8.08 -11.84 19.76
N SER A 546 7.23 -11.06 20.43
CA SER A 546 5.93 -10.62 19.90
C SER A 546 5.72 -9.12 20.01
N LEU A 547 5.16 -8.50 18.98
CA LEU A 547 4.85 -7.07 18.91
C LEU A 547 3.55 -6.74 19.65
N LEU A 548 3.64 -5.90 20.70
CA LEU A 548 2.50 -5.44 21.49
C LEU A 548 1.98 -4.06 21.02
N SER A 549 2.87 -3.18 20.57
CA SER A 549 2.55 -1.87 19.97
C SER A 549 3.49 -1.57 18.81
N ARG A 550 3.29 -0.46 18.11
CA ARG A 550 4.19 0.01 17.04
C ARG A 550 5.67 0.04 17.44
N SER A 551 6.03 0.26 18.71
CA SER A 551 7.43 0.28 19.14
C SER A 551 7.81 -0.69 20.26
N ILE A 552 6.88 -1.47 20.81
CA ILE A 552 7.14 -2.37 21.94
C ILE A 552 6.97 -3.83 21.54
N ILE A 553 8.02 -4.63 21.81
CA ILE A 553 7.98 -6.10 21.75
C ILE A 553 8.12 -6.70 23.15
N ILE A 554 7.60 -7.93 23.31
CA ILE A 554 7.75 -8.76 24.51
C ILE A 554 8.47 -10.07 24.17
N THR A 555 9.34 -10.53 25.07
CA THR A 555 10.15 -11.76 25.00
C THR A 555 10.38 -12.30 26.41
N ALA A 556 10.94 -13.50 26.56
CA ALA A 556 11.51 -13.98 27.82
C ALA A 556 12.73 -13.13 28.22
N ALA A 557 12.95 -12.91 29.53
CA ALA A 557 14.07 -12.14 30.06
C ALA A 557 15.40 -12.90 30.00
N HIS A 558 15.38 -14.23 30.21
CA HIS A 558 16.59 -15.06 30.15
C HIS A 558 17.31 -15.04 28.78
N CYS A 559 16.65 -14.52 27.74
CA CYS A 559 17.24 -14.28 26.42
C CYS A 559 18.31 -13.17 26.43
N ILE A 560 18.25 -12.24 27.38
CA ILE A 560 19.09 -11.02 27.43
C ILE A 560 19.77 -10.78 28.78
N VAL A 561 19.21 -11.30 29.88
CA VAL A 561 19.74 -11.14 31.24
C VAL A 561 20.28 -12.46 31.75
N ASP A 562 21.50 -12.45 32.30
CA ASP A 562 22.10 -13.63 32.92
C ASP A 562 21.37 -14.01 34.20
N GLU A 563 20.91 -15.26 34.29
CA GLU A 563 20.11 -15.74 35.41
C GLU A 563 20.86 -15.72 36.76
N LYS A 564 22.20 -15.78 36.73
CA LYS A 564 23.06 -15.83 37.93
C LYS A 564 23.55 -14.45 38.35
N THR A 565 24.04 -13.63 37.43
CA THR A 565 24.57 -12.29 37.74
C THR A 565 23.50 -11.19 37.74
N LYS A 566 22.35 -11.45 37.10
CA LYS A 566 21.27 -10.47 36.84
C LYS A 566 21.68 -9.28 35.97
N GLU A 567 22.82 -9.35 35.31
CA GLU A 567 23.29 -8.32 34.37
C GLU A 567 22.73 -8.57 32.96
N GLU A 568 22.43 -7.50 32.22
CA GLU A 568 22.04 -7.56 30.80
C GLU A 568 23.28 -7.84 29.91
N LEU A 569 23.73 -9.10 29.92
CA LEU A 569 24.88 -9.55 29.13
C LEU A 569 24.53 -9.79 27.64
N GLY A 570 23.29 -10.19 27.35
CA GLY A 570 22.82 -10.52 26.02
C GLY A 570 22.34 -9.30 25.24
N LYS A 571 23.14 -8.82 24.28
CA LYS A 571 22.82 -7.63 23.49
C LYS A 571 22.06 -7.98 22.23
N VAL A 572 20.79 -7.56 22.14
CA VAL A 572 19.94 -7.77 20.95
C VAL A 572 20.54 -7.06 19.74
N LYS A 573 21.09 -7.84 18.81
CA LYS A 573 21.67 -7.31 17.57
C LYS A 573 20.62 -6.99 16.54
N LYS A 574 19.66 -7.88 16.28
CA LYS A 574 18.65 -7.65 15.24
C LYS A 574 17.31 -8.29 15.62
N VAL A 575 16.24 -7.54 15.38
CA VAL A 575 14.85 -7.98 15.45
C VAL A 575 14.35 -8.19 14.02
N ILE A 576 13.94 -9.40 13.68
CA ILE A 576 13.57 -9.77 12.32
C ILE A 576 12.11 -10.21 12.28
N PHE A 577 11.28 -9.45 11.58
CA PHE A 577 9.95 -9.88 11.16
C PHE A 577 10.10 -10.52 9.78
N ARG A 578 10.09 -11.85 9.70
CA ARG A 578 10.23 -12.57 8.43
C ARG A 578 8.96 -12.48 7.59
N ARG A 579 9.11 -12.73 6.28
CA ARG A 579 8.00 -12.89 5.31
C ARG A 579 8.28 -14.11 4.45
N ASP A 580 7.22 -14.74 3.94
CA ASP A 580 7.34 -15.65 2.81
C ASP A 580 8.05 -14.91 1.65
N TYR A 581 8.87 -15.63 0.87
CA TYR A 581 9.55 -15.13 -0.34
C TYR A 581 10.67 -14.07 -0.16
N GLY A 582 11.33 -14.03 1.00
CA GLY A 582 12.73 -13.54 1.09
C GLY A 582 12.92 -12.03 1.29
N ARG A 583 11.95 -11.33 1.89
CA ARG A 583 12.13 -9.94 2.37
C ARG A 583 11.73 -9.79 3.82
N SER A 584 12.63 -10.16 4.72
CA SER A 584 12.49 -9.90 6.14
C SER A 584 12.63 -8.41 6.47
N TYR A 585 11.82 -7.90 7.39
CA TYR A 585 11.98 -6.56 7.92
C TYR A 585 12.88 -6.61 9.16
N VAL A 586 14.04 -5.95 9.07
CA VAL A 586 15.04 -5.89 10.15
C VAL A 586 14.96 -4.54 10.85
N THR A 587 14.86 -4.57 12.18
CA THR A 587 14.95 -3.42 13.06
C THR A 587 15.83 -3.74 14.27
N TRP A 588 16.04 -2.75 15.13
CA TRP A 588 17.02 -2.74 16.21
C TRP A 588 16.31 -2.31 17.50
N VAL A 589 16.77 -2.83 18.64
CA VAL A 589 16.36 -2.37 19.97
C VAL A 589 17.26 -1.19 20.37
N GLY A 590 16.73 -0.23 21.11
CA GLY A 590 17.47 0.93 21.61
C GLY A 590 17.18 1.20 23.08
N GLY A 591 18.24 1.54 23.83
CA GLY A 591 18.19 1.63 25.29
C GLY A 591 18.46 0.27 25.96
N GLU A 592 18.43 0.28 27.28
CA GLU A 592 18.46 -0.92 28.14
C GLU A 592 17.10 -1.63 28.12
N ALA A 593 17.09 -2.92 28.46
CA ALA A 593 15.86 -3.68 28.59
C ALA A 593 14.99 -3.15 29.76
N ASN A 594 13.70 -2.96 29.51
CA ASN A 594 12.80 -2.37 30.50
C ASN A 594 11.77 -3.40 30.97
N GLY A 595 11.45 -3.39 32.26
CA GLY A 595 10.56 -4.38 32.85
C GLY A 595 11.14 -5.80 32.81
N VAL A 596 12.43 -5.95 33.09
CA VAL A 596 13.07 -7.26 33.29
C VAL A 596 12.64 -7.80 34.64
N LEU A 597 11.89 -8.90 34.64
CA LEU A 597 11.72 -9.76 35.81
C LEU A 597 12.34 -11.14 35.49
N SER A 598 13.04 -11.68 36.47
CA SER A 598 13.78 -12.95 36.40
C SER A 598 13.47 -13.78 37.64
N ILE A 599 13.53 -15.10 37.45
CA ILE A 599 13.09 -16.26 38.27
C ILE A 599 13.30 -16.23 39.81
N THR A 600 13.95 -15.22 40.41
CA THR A 600 14.44 -15.26 41.81
C THR A 600 13.90 -14.18 42.77
N GLU A 601 12.99 -13.29 42.36
CA GLU A 601 12.40 -12.28 43.28
C GLU A 601 11.00 -12.61 43.80
N LEU A 602 10.48 -13.81 43.50
CA LEU A 602 9.21 -14.27 44.02
C LEU A 602 9.35 -15.65 44.67
N ASP A 603 8.74 -15.78 45.86
CA ASP A 603 8.55 -17.01 46.61
C ASP A 603 8.14 -18.16 45.67
N GLU A 604 8.48 -19.41 46.02
CA GLU A 604 8.05 -20.64 45.31
C GLU A 604 6.51 -20.75 45.11
N LYS A 605 5.75 -19.85 45.75
CA LYS A 605 4.29 -19.70 45.72
C LYS A 605 3.75 -18.83 44.57
N GLU A 606 4.52 -17.90 44.00
CA GLU A 606 3.96 -16.89 43.05
C GLU A 606 4.28 -17.12 41.56
N GLY A 607 5.21 -18.03 41.23
CA GLY A 607 5.43 -18.50 39.86
C GLY A 607 6.55 -17.79 39.09
N ILE A 608 6.82 -18.24 37.86
CA ILE A 608 7.90 -17.67 37.03
C ILE A 608 7.36 -16.46 36.27
N LEU A 609 7.85 -15.26 36.64
CA LEU A 609 7.75 -14.04 35.86
C LEU A 609 9.05 -13.85 35.06
N ASP A 610 9.14 -14.49 33.89
CA ASP A 610 10.27 -14.39 32.96
C ASP A 610 9.80 -13.63 31.71
N TYR A 611 9.92 -12.30 31.76
CA TYR A 611 9.57 -11.43 30.64
C TYR A 611 10.46 -10.19 30.60
N ALA A 612 10.65 -9.65 29.39
CA ALA A 612 11.25 -8.34 29.15
C ALA A 612 10.47 -7.58 28.08
N LEU A 613 10.33 -6.28 28.26
CA LEU A 613 9.84 -5.36 27.22
C LEU A 613 11.01 -4.63 26.57
N LEU A 614 11.07 -4.67 25.24
CA LEU A 614 12.13 -4.04 24.47
C LEU A 614 11.53 -2.99 23.54
N GLN A 615 12.14 -1.80 23.52
CA GLN A 615 11.73 -0.72 22.65
C GLN A 615 12.51 -0.73 21.33
N LEU A 616 11.78 -0.76 20.23
CA LEU A 616 12.32 -0.64 18.88
C LEU A 616 12.78 0.79 18.61
N VAL A 617 13.98 0.96 18.05
CA VAL A 617 14.54 2.27 17.65
C VAL A 617 13.64 3.00 16.64
N LYS A 618 12.92 2.23 15.80
CA LYS A 618 12.00 2.76 14.78
C LYS A 618 10.63 2.11 14.91
N PRO A 619 9.57 2.89 15.24
CA PRO A 619 8.21 2.38 15.26
C PRO A 619 7.75 1.81 13.92
N LEU A 620 7.02 0.70 13.97
CA LEU A 620 6.48 -0.01 12.82
C LEU A 620 5.15 0.60 12.37
N PRO A 621 4.83 0.60 11.06
CA PRO A 621 3.52 1.02 10.57
C PRO A 621 2.47 -0.08 10.84
N VAL A 622 2.08 -0.25 12.10
CA VAL A 622 1.05 -1.22 12.48
C VAL A 622 -0.32 -0.82 11.91
N CYS A 623 -1.05 -1.84 11.48
CA CYS A 623 -2.44 -1.82 11.03
C CYS A 623 -2.74 -0.71 10.00
N ARG A 624 -1.75 -0.39 9.16
CA ARG A 624 -1.89 0.42 7.95
C ARG A 624 -1.00 -0.16 6.86
N VAL A 625 -1.58 -0.48 5.71
CA VAL A 625 -0.81 -0.98 4.56
C VAL A 625 0.11 0.13 4.02
N ARG A 626 1.42 -0.02 4.20
CA ARG A 626 2.44 0.89 3.63
C ARG A 626 3.45 0.07 2.83
N ASN A 627 3.54 0.32 1.53
CA ASN A 627 4.41 -0.42 0.59
C ASN A 627 4.20 -1.94 0.63
N GLY A 628 2.94 -2.39 0.69
CA GLY A 628 2.58 -3.81 0.78
C GLY A 628 2.82 -4.47 2.15
N ARG A 629 3.23 -3.71 3.16
CA ARG A 629 3.52 -4.23 4.52
C ARG A 629 2.33 -4.01 5.43
N MET A 630 1.93 -5.05 6.15
CA MET A 630 0.97 -4.98 7.25
C MET A 630 1.59 -5.68 8.45
N PHE A 631 2.00 -4.90 9.45
CA PHE A 631 2.29 -5.41 10.79
C PHE A 631 0.98 -5.34 11.57
N SER A 632 0.63 -6.40 12.30
CA SER A 632 -0.37 -6.32 13.37
C SER A 632 0.34 -6.44 14.72
N ILE A 633 -0.42 -6.34 15.80
CA ILE A 633 0.04 -6.54 17.18
C ILE A 633 -0.68 -7.75 17.76
N ILE A 634 -0.08 -8.42 18.74
CA ILE A 634 -0.82 -9.36 19.59
C ILE A 634 -1.37 -8.63 20.82
N LYS A 635 -2.65 -8.85 21.13
CA LYS A 635 -3.31 -8.19 22.25
C LYS A 635 -3.09 -8.97 23.55
N LEU A 636 -2.93 -8.24 24.65
CA LEU A 636 -2.81 -8.76 26.01
C LEU A 636 -4.19 -9.26 26.51
N PRO A 637 -4.24 -10.25 27.42
CA PRO A 637 -5.49 -10.86 27.90
C PRO A 637 -6.17 -9.96 28.95
N VAL A 638 -6.56 -8.76 28.52
CA VAL A 638 -7.25 -7.74 29.31
C VAL A 638 -8.64 -7.48 28.73
N LYS A 639 -9.62 -7.25 29.60
CA LYS A 639 -11.00 -6.92 29.19
C LYS A 639 -11.15 -5.50 28.66
N ASP A 640 -10.39 -4.57 29.23
CA ASP A 640 -10.35 -3.17 28.84
C ASP A 640 -8.91 -2.66 29.04
N ILE A 641 -8.31 -2.18 27.96
CA ILE A 641 -6.93 -1.66 27.94
C ILE A 641 -6.85 -0.22 28.49
N ARG A 642 -7.97 0.52 28.46
CA ARG A 642 -8.07 1.91 28.96
C ARG A 642 -8.29 1.98 30.48
N ALA A 643 -8.66 0.87 31.12
CA ALA A 643 -8.91 0.83 32.57
C ALA A 643 -7.63 1.11 33.37
N CYS A 644 -7.72 1.99 34.39
CA CYS A 644 -6.58 2.34 35.27
C CYS A 644 -5.94 1.12 35.96
N LYS A 645 -6.68 0.02 36.13
CA LYS A 645 -6.17 -1.28 36.56
C LYS A 645 -6.75 -2.36 35.66
N TRP A 646 -5.90 -3.05 34.92
CA TRP A 646 -6.36 -4.04 33.96
C TRP A 646 -7.05 -5.24 34.62
N LYS A 647 -8.23 -5.60 34.10
CA LYS A 647 -8.98 -6.80 34.49
C LYS A 647 -8.64 -7.94 33.55
N ILE A 648 -8.21 -9.08 34.11
CA ILE A 648 -7.81 -10.28 33.37
C ILE A 648 -9.02 -10.84 32.59
N LEU A 649 -8.78 -11.17 31.31
CA LEU A 649 -9.68 -11.96 30.47
C LEU A 649 -9.36 -13.45 30.68
N GLN A 650 -10.06 -14.10 31.60
CA GLN A 650 -9.81 -15.52 31.92
C GLN A 650 -10.44 -16.45 30.85
N PRO A 651 -9.68 -17.40 30.29
CA PRO A 651 -10.21 -18.45 29.42
C PRO A 651 -10.81 -19.60 30.22
N LEU A 652 -11.65 -20.43 29.59
CA LEU A 652 -12.05 -21.73 30.13
C LEU A 652 -10.88 -22.71 30.06
N LYS A 653 -10.84 -23.70 30.96
CA LYS A 653 -9.72 -24.67 30.99
C LYS A 653 -9.62 -25.50 29.70
N GLU A 654 -10.76 -25.93 29.16
CA GLU A 654 -10.89 -26.68 27.89
C GLU A 654 -10.45 -25.88 26.64
N PHE A 655 -10.26 -24.56 26.79
CA PHE A 655 -9.86 -23.65 25.74
C PHE A 655 -8.34 -23.43 25.70
N LEU A 656 -7.63 -23.64 26.82
CA LEU A 656 -6.16 -23.60 26.84
C LEU A 656 -5.55 -24.69 25.95
N ASP A 657 -6.15 -25.88 25.91
CA ASP A 657 -5.69 -26.99 25.06
C ASP A 657 -5.93 -26.75 23.54
N GLN A 658 -6.73 -25.73 23.19
CA GLN A 658 -6.99 -25.31 21.80
C GLN A 658 -6.04 -24.20 21.33
N CYS A 659 -5.28 -23.61 22.26
CA CYS A 659 -4.32 -22.57 21.96
C CYS A 659 -3.11 -23.10 21.17
N SER A 660 -2.29 -22.19 20.67
CA SER A 660 -1.15 -22.51 19.81
C SER A 660 0.11 -21.81 20.31
N LEU A 661 1.23 -22.53 20.29
CA LEU A 661 2.53 -22.01 20.69
C LEU A 661 3.41 -21.82 19.45
N PHE A 662 4.13 -20.71 19.40
CA PHE A 662 4.91 -20.30 18.24
C PHE A 662 6.37 -20.06 18.59
N GLY A 663 7.27 -20.40 17.67
CA GLY A 663 8.71 -20.23 17.84
C GLY A 663 9.51 -20.35 16.54
N TYR A 664 10.75 -19.86 16.56
CA TYR A 664 11.71 -19.94 15.45
C TYR A 664 12.76 -21.06 15.62
N GLY A 665 12.57 -21.98 16.58
CA GLY A 665 13.43 -23.15 16.80
C GLY A 665 13.51 -24.08 15.58
N ALA A 666 14.56 -24.91 15.53
CA ALA A 666 14.85 -25.86 14.45
C ALA A 666 13.85 -27.02 14.39
N SER A 667 13.83 -27.86 13.33
CA SER A 667 12.93 -29.04 13.26
C SER A 667 13.64 -30.37 13.51
N GLU A 668 12.86 -31.46 13.65
CA GLU A 668 13.37 -32.84 13.66
C GLU A 668 14.25 -33.22 12.44
N LYS A 669 14.03 -32.56 11.29
CA LYS A 669 14.60 -32.95 9.99
C LYS A 669 15.67 -31.97 9.49
N ASP A 670 15.49 -30.68 9.74
CA ASP A 670 16.38 -29.58 9.36
C ASP A 670 16.78 -28.74 10.58
N GLY A 671 17.99 -28.18 10.55
CA GLY A 671 18.49 -27.22 11.55
C GLY A 671 17.69 -25.89 11.59
N PRO A 672 18.18 -24.86 12.31
CA PRO A 672 17.52 -23.56 12.33
C PRO A 672 17.49 -22.97 10.92
N ASP A 673 16.30 -22.92 10.35
CA ASP A 673 16.01 -22.61 8.94
C ASP A 673 15.21 -21.31 8.78
N GLY A 674 15.06 -20.55 9.87
CA GLY A 674 14.29 -19.31 9.91
C GLY A 674 12.77 -19.48 9.69
N LYS A 675 12.25 -20.72 9.67
CA LYS A 675 10.80 -20.93 9.54
C LYS A 675 10.12 -20.71 10.88
N LEU A 676 9.01 -19.97 10.87
CA LEU A 676 8.13 -19.89 12.03
C LEU A 676 7.39 -21.22 12.17
N ARG A 677 7.43 -21.80 13.36
CA ARG A 677 6.75 -23.04 13.70
C ARG A 677 5.56 -22.77 14.60
N LYS A 678 4.50 -23.55 14.40
CA LYS A 678 3.28 -23.56 15.20
C LYS A 678 3.09 -24.96 15.77
N LEU A 679 3.01 -25.04 17.10
CA LEU A 679 2.64 -26.23 17.84
C LEU A 679 1.17 -26.11 18.27
N THR A 680 0.40 -27.17 18.07
CA THR A 680 -1.06 -27.26 18.31
C THR A 680 -1.39 -28.59 18.97
N ASN A 681 -2.59 -28.73 19.54
CA ASN A 681 -3.03 -29.94 20.23
C ASN A 681 -2.10 -30.30 21.40
N ILE A 682 -1.82 -29.29 22.23
CA ILE A 682 -1.00 -29.39 23.44
C ILE A 682 -1.92 -29.35 24.65
N SER A 683 -1.76 -30.29 25.58
CA SER A 683 -2.38 -30.15 26.89
C SER A 683 -1.63 -29.12 27.72
N VAL A 684 -2.32 -28.27 28.45
CA VAL A 684 -1.71 -27.26 29.31
C VAL A 684 -2.20 -27.38 30.75
N TRP A 685 -1.25 -27.43 31.69
CA TRP A 685 -1.52 -27.49 33.13
C TRP A 685 -1.18 -26.14 33.78
N GLU A 686 -2.14 -25.54 34.48
CA GLU A 686 -1.89 -24.35 35.31
C GLU A 686 -1.47 -24.80 36.71
N VAL A 687 -0.23 -24.50 37.11
CA VAL A 687 0.35 -24.89 38.41
C VAL A 687 1.12 -23.70 38.98
N ASN A 688 0.76 -23.24 40.18
CA ASN A 688 1.43 -22.14 40.90
C ASN A 688 1.72 -20.90 40.02
N GLY A 689 0.75 -20.48 39.19
CA GLY A 689 0.91 -19.33 38.30
C GLY A 689 1.83 -19.54 37.09
N ARG A 690 2.24 -20.78 36.81
CA ARG A 690 2.95 -21.21 35.60
C ARG A 690 1.97 -21.94 34.68
N LEU A 691 2.21 -21.87 33.37
CA LEU A 691 1.58 -22.75 32.40
C LEU A 691 2.61 -23.81 31.99
N LEU A 692 2.30 -25.08 32.25
CA LEU A 692 3.17 -26.23 31.96
C LEU A 692 2.62 -27.02 30.79
N ILE A 693 3.47 -27.42 29.85
CA ILE A 693 3.11 -28.35 28.78
C ILE A 693 3.69 -29.73 29.18
N PRO A 694 2.91 -30.62 29.81
CA PRO A 694 3.37 -31.97 30.15
C PRO A 694 3.62 -32.80 28.89
N MET A 695 4.57 -33.72 28.97
CA MET A 695 4.78 -34.75 27.96
C MET A 695 3.72 -35.85 28.12
N LYS A 696 2.94 -36.15 27.08
CA LYS A 696 2.13 -37.38 27.02
C LYS A 696 2.70 -38.37 26.01
N ASP A 697 3.06 -39.55 26.50
CA ASP A 697 3.09 -40.77 25.69
C ASP A 697 1.66 -41.35 25.66
N ASN A 698 0.88 -40.94 24.66
CA ASN A 698 -0.42 -41.56 24.40
C ASN A 698 -0.22 -42.96 23.79
N ALA A 699 -1.06 -43.91 24.21
CA ALA A 699 -1.00 -45.32 23.79
C ALA A 699 -1.18 -45.59 22.27
N GLU A 700 -1.45 -44.55 21.48
CA GLU A 700 -1.66 -44.60 20.01
C GLU A 700 -0.44 -44.10 19.20
N ASN A 701 0.75 -44.03 19.80
CA ASN A 701 2.02 -43.60 19.16
C ASN A 701 2.08 -42.15 18.62
N ILE A 702 1.03 -41.33 18.77
CA ILE A 702 1.09 -39.90 18.50
C ILE A 702 1.74 -39.19 19.69
N ARG A 703 3.06 -38.96 19.61
CA ARG A 703 3.81 -38.18 20.60
C ARG A 703 3.31 -36.73 20.63
N GLN A 704 3.08 -36.18 21.82
CA GLN A 704 2.89 -34.73 21.97
C GLN A 704 4.18 -34.00 21.54
N GLY A 705 4.05 -32.88 20.81
CA GLY A 705 5.20 -32.11 20.34
C GLY A 705 5.93 -31.38 21.46
N ARG A 706 7.25 -31.20 21.30
CA ARG A 706 8.16 -30.60 22.28
C ARG A 706 8.95 -29.46 21.65
N ILE A 707 9.36 -28.54 22.51
CA ILE A 707 10.02 -27.29 22.18
C ILE A 707 11.52 -27.40 22.52
N CYS A 708 12.38 -26.78 21.71
CA CYS A 708 13.83 -26.93 21.84
C CYS A 708 14.55 -25.62 21.47
N GLY A 709 15.86 -25.54 21.72
CA GLY A 709 16.62 -24.27 21.66
C GLY A 709 16.38 -23.40 20.40
N GLY A 710 15.89 -22.18 20.62
CA GLY A 710 15.50 -21.20 19.60
C GLY A 710 14.09 -20.62 19.81
N ASP A 711 13.25 -21.30 20.60
CA ASP A 711 11.86 -20.92 20.81
C ASP A 711 11.62 -19.93 21.97
N SER A 712 12.54 -19.80 22.94
CA SER A 712 12.44 -18.92 24.12
C SER A 712 11.86 -17.54 23.80
N GLY A 713 10.87 -17.07 24.58
CA GLY A 713 10.09 -15.87 24.30
C GLY A 713 8.92 -16.08 23.31
N GLY A 714 8.75 -17.30 22.80
CA GLY A 714 7.65 -17.71 21.93
C GLY A 714 6.27 -17.48 22.55
N PRO A 715 5.31 -16.87 21.82
CA PRO A 715 3.99 -16.59 22.37
C PRO A 715 3.09 -17.83 22.35
N PHE A 716 2.40 -18.06 23.47
CA PHE A 716 1.27 -18.96 23.56
C PHE A 716 -0.02 -18.16 23.33
N VAL A 717 -0.65 -18.38 22.18
CA VAL A 717 -1.76 -17.57 21.67
C VAL A 717 -3.06 -18.36 21.65
N CYS A 718 -4.13 -17.76 22.15
CA CYS A 718 -5.48 -18.30 22.16
C CYS A 718 -6.45 -17.39 21.39
N MET A 719 -7.46 -17.96 20.73
CA MET A 719 -8.44 -17.23 19.90
C MET A 719 -9.73 -16.98 20.69
N THR A 720 -9.89 -15.80 21.31
CA THR A 720 -11.09 -15.49 22.11
C THR A 720 -12.19 -14.82 21.28
N ASP A 721 -13.36 -14.65 21.90
CA ASP A 721 -14.46 -13.77 21.47
C ASP A 721 -14.03 -12.34 21.06
N LEU A 722 -12.90 -11.85 21.57
CA LEU A 722 -12.31 -10.55 21.27
C LEU A 722 -11.09 -10.65 20.34
N GLY A 723 -10.87 -11.82 19.70
CA GLY A 723 -9.74 -12.12 18.81
C GLY A 723 -8.55 -12.77 19.51
N GLU A 724 -7.40 -12.82 18.82
CA GLU A 724 -6.18 -13.47 19.32
C GLU A 724 -5.60 -12.76 20.56
N ARG A 725 -5.17 -13.55 21.55
CA ARG A 725 -4.58 -13.06 22.82
C ARG A 725 -3.37 -13.90 23.24
N ILE A 726 -2.31 -13.24 23.71
CA ILE A 726 -1.13 -13.90 24.29
C ILE A 726 -1.39 -14.25 25.76
N TYR A 727 -1.42 -15.55 26.07
CA TYR A 727 -1.64 -16.05 27.43
C TYR A 727 -0.37 -16.55 28.11
N GLY A 728 0.66 -16.90 27.34
CA GLY A 728 1.94 -17.36 27.87
C GLY A 728 3.12 -16.85 27.05
N ILE A 729 4.27 -16.74 27.72
CA ILE A 729 5.58 -16.50 27.11
C ILE A 729 6.45 -17.70 27.47
N LEU A 730 6.98 -18.38 26.46
CA LEU A 730 7.83 -19.55 26.67
C LEU A 730 9.13 -19.18 27.38
N SER A 731 9.42 -19.90 28.47
CA SER A 731 10.53 -19.66 29.40
C SER A 731 11.50 -20.86 29.37
N HIS A 732 11.78 -21.46 30.52
CA HIS A 732 12.66 -22.60 30.72
C HIS A 732 11.90 -23.95 30.66
N SER A 733 12.61 -25.08 30.68
CA SER A 733 12.03 -26.43 30.80
C SER A 733 12.72 -27.18 31.96
N GLU A 734 12.00 -27.95 32.78
CA GLU A 734 12.60 -28.59 33.98
C GLU A 734 13.09 -30.03 33.71
N PRO A 735 14.34 -30.41 34.05
CA PRO A 735 14.95 -31.67 33.62
C PRO A 735 14.40 -32.91 34.33
N LEU A 736 14.40 -34.06 33.65
CA LEU A 736 14.09 -35.37 34.22
C LEU A 736 15.18 -35.86 35.19
N LEU A 737 14.77 -36.61 36.21
CA LEU A 737 15.65 -37.51 36.96
C LEU A 737 15.99 -38.75 36.11
N GLU A 738 17.25 -39.18 36.16
CA GLU A 738 17.83 -40.24 35.32
C GLU A 738 16.99 -41.55 35.32
N SER A 739 16.44 -41.95 34.16
CA SER A 739 16.12 -43.37 33.79
C SER A 739 15.20 -43.58 32.57
N TYR A 740 14.57 -42.54 31.99
CA TYR A 740 13.59 -42.70 30.88
C TYR A 740 14.13 -42.26 29.49
N PRO A 741 13.61 -42.83 28.37
CA PRO A 741 14.18 -42.64 27.03
C PRO A 741 14.05 -41.21 26.47
N SER A 742 15.09 -40.79 25.73
CA SER A 742 15.37 -39.37 25.41
C SER A 742 14.63 -38.77 24.21
N SER A 743 14.45 -37.44 24.26
CA SER A 743 14.32 -36.48 23.12
C SER A 743 14.11 -35.06 23.71
N CYS A 744 14.44 -33.92 23.10
CA CYS A 744 14.75 -33.55 21.70
C CYS A 744 15.80 -34.45 21.04
N TYR A 745 15.51 -34.94 19.83
CA TYR A 745 16.20 -36.02 19.08
C TYR A 745 17.74 -36.17 19.31
N GLY A 746 18.15 -36.88 20.37
CA GLY A 746 19.56 -37.17 20.69
C GLY A 746 20.23 -36.32 21.77
N GLU A 747 19.51 -35.44 22.46
CA GLU A 747 19.99 -34.82 23.71
C GLU A 747 19.83 -35.80 24.89
N GLU A 748 20.87 -35.94 25.73
CA GLU A 748 20.90 -36.91 26.83
C GLU A 748 19.98 -36.53 28.00
N ASN A 749 19.62 -35.24 28.12
CA ASN A 749 18.78 -34.69 29.18
C ASN A 749 17.42 -34.24 28.59
N ALA A 750 16.38 -35.06 28.75
CA ALA A 750 15.01 -34.66 28.42
C ALA A 750 14.35 -33.90 29.60
N PHE A 751 13.45 -32.98 29.30
CA PHE A 751 12.71 -32.17 30.30
C PHE A 751 11.31 -32.73 30.55
N LEU A 752 10.81 -32.69 31.79
CA LEU A 752 9.48 -33.16 32.26
C LEU A 752 8.31 -32.35 31.66
N TYR A 753 8.52 -31.05 31.48
CA TYR A 753 7.56 -30.11 30.91
C TYR A 753 8.27 -28.87 30.40
N ASP A 754 7.71 -28.27 29.34
CA ASP A 754 8.04 -26.92 28.93
C ASP A 754 7.27 -25.92 29.81
N VAL A 755 7.96 -24.90 30.35
CA VAL A 755 7.36 -23.89 31.24
C VAL A 755 7.14 -22.59 30.47
N MET A 756 5.97 -22.00 30.66
CA MET A 756 5.65 -20.67 30.17
C MET A 756 5.25 -19.77 31.34
N SER A 757 5.74 -18.52 31.32
CA SER A 757 5.24 -17.45 32.17
C SER A 757 3.80 -17.13 31.78
N ASP A 758 2.89 -17.24 32.74
CA ASP A 758 1.48 -16.89 32.55
C ASP A 758 1.32 -15.37 32.47
N VAL A 759 1.04 -14.85 31.27
CA VAL A 759 0.90 -13.41 31.03
C VAL A 759 -0.15 -12.80 31.97
N ARG A 760 -1.19 -13.56 32.37
CA ARG A 760 -2.24 -13.09 33.29
C ARG A 760 -1.68 -12.67 34.66
N LYS A 761 -0.60 -13.31 35.12
CA LYS A 761 0.14 -12.96 36.35
C LYS A 761 1.08 -11.77 36.15
N VAL A 762 1.68 -11.70 34.96
CA VAL A 762 2.64 -10.65 34.56
C VAL A 762 1.95 -9.30 34.25
N LEU A 763 0.66 -9.29 33.92
CA LEU A 763 -0.10 -8.11 33.50
C LEU A 763 0.12 -6.81 34.32
N PRO A 764 0.10 -6.82 35.67
CA PRO A 764 0.34 -5.60 36.45
C PRO A 764 1.75 -5.02 36.21
N TYR A 765 2.75 -5.89 36.14
CA TYR A 765 4.15 -5.50 35.89
C TYR A 765 4.34 -4.99 34.46
N ILE A 766 3.64 -5.56 33.48
CA ILE A 766 3.60 -5.02 32.10
C ILE A 766 2.95 -3.63 32.09
N GLN A 767 1.84 -3.43 32.81
CA GLN A 767 1.15 -2.14 32.91
C GLN A 767 2.07 -1.06 33.51
N ASP A 768 2.75 -1.38 34.63
CA ASP A 768 3.70 -0.49 35.29
C ASP A 768 4.95 -0.21 34.44
N SER A 769 5.46 -1.23 33.73
CA SER A 769 6.61 -1.08 32.82
C SER A 769 6.28 -0.15 31.65
N LEU A 770 5.11 -0.31 31.03
CA LEU A 770 4.63 0.58 29.97
C LEU A 770 4.39 2.02 30.46
N ALA A 771 3.92 2.19 31.69
CA ALA A 771 3.79 3.51 32.30
C ALA A 771 5.16 4.17 32.51
N LYS A 772 6.15 3.43 33.05
CA LYS A 772 7.55 3.90 33.21
C LYS A 772 8.20 4.26 31.86
N MET A 773 7.92 3.49 30.80
CA MET A 773 8.40 3.77 29.44
C MET A 773 7.65 4.90 28.73
N ASN A 774 6.58 5.44 29.33
CA ASN A 774 5.64 6.40 28.70
C ASN A 774 5.01 5.86 27.39
N LYS A 775 4.55 4.60 27.43
CA LYS A 775 4.05 3.83 26.27
C LYS A 775 2.60 3.37 26.38
N THR A 776 1.94 3.61 27.52
CA THR A 776 0.53 3.25 27.73
C THR A 776 -0.40 3.81 26.66
N ASN A 777 -0.26 5.09 26.30
CA ASN A 777 -1.09 5.72 25.25
C ASN A 777 -0.82 5.14 23.86
N GLU A 778 0.45 4.81 23.54
CA GLU A 778 0.81 4.17 22.27
C GLU A 778 0.15 2.80 22.14
N LEU A 779 0.12 2.02 23.23
CA LEU A 779 -0.54 0.72 23.27
C LEU A 779 -2.06 0.84 23.06
N ILE A 780 -2.71 1.80 23.72
CA ILE A 780 -4.15 2.06 23.58
C ILE A 780 -4.49 2.47 22.14
N GLU A 781 -3.75 3.43 21.57
CA GLU A 781 -3.93 3.85 20.17
C GLU A 781 -3.79 2.69 19.17
N ASP A 782 -2.80 1.82 19.38
CA ASP A 782 -2.58 0.70 18.47
C ASP A 782 -3.60 -0.43 18.66
N TYR A 783 -4.17 -0.60 19.86
CA TYR A 783 -5.26 -1.57 20.08
C TYR A 783 -6.50 -1.19 19.27
N GLU A 784 -6.91 0.07 19.33
CA GLU A 784 -8.08 0.61 18.62
C GLU A 784 -7.86 0.65 17.11
N ARG A 785 -6.63 0.91 16.68
CA ARG A 785 -6.23 0.95 15.27
C ARG A 785 -6.03 -0.43 14.63
N CYS A 786 -5.89 -1.47 15.46
CA CYS A 786 -5.71 -2.86 15.05
C CYS A 786 -6.94 -3.73 15.29
N ASP A 787 -8.12 -3.15 15.54
CA ASP A 787 -9.38 -3.89 15.49
C ASP A 787 -9.74 -4.20 14.03
N PHE A 788 -9.81 -5.50 13.71
CA PHE A 788 -10.24 -6.11 12.47
C PHE A 788 -11.37 -7.11 12.76
#